data_AF-W6N9X5-F1
#
_entry.id   AF-W6N9X5-F1
#
_cell.length_a   1.000
_cell.length_b   1.000
_cell.length_c   1.000
_cell.angle_alpha   90.00
_cell.angle_beta   90.00
_cell.angle_gamma   90.00
#
_symmetry.space_group_name_H-M   'P 1'
#
loop_
_entity.id
_entity.type
_entity.pdbx_description
1 polymer ?
#
loop_
_entity_poly.entity_id
_entity_poly.type
_entity_poly.pdbx_seq_one_letter_code
_entity_poly.pdbx_strand_id
1 'polypeptide(L)'
;MTTLAIRYENGEKATIVSGATRFGQHGAVVFLPFTRERGELLTFTEDRFVLNGTKMGSAFGYAIAVVDLNNDGFDDLVVGAPFEHRADADGHFGGIVYVYFSQGVERKKGESNKVFHFPITLKAPGFFSQFGLSITKLGNLDGDKRGYEDFAVGAPFANDGKGAVYVYLGEKSKKEFRTTPAQVIMSSDLPNVRRPVRSFGFSLSGGSDLDGNGYPDLVVGAVTEGVVTILRSRPVISIMATHKTASPFIDIEKGRNCPRGAKTCFPLDLEIFVDHDPSKGADLVDFNSNVFICNLEVIPVRQGVPLRASIARSASTNHSWPCGRDAHRRKQKYTETIYIPENDNAAKDWINPLRFRFTVRIMNERKPTHPAEGRPIVDLKLYPILNKYGASYEFQIPFNTRCGDDQVCQTDLVLKAVFVDIPKTEKGYVSNVGDKDYLDITFTVENRKEKAYQAALFLTYDPEELELPMVVGGAKLGWETVGKNVVVVHLGNPMDSNLKHSFDLRFKLMRGRTEGIGRPLQFSAIVNSTSKETNPGDNVWKSELQIIKKAELELVGASDPPLIRYGGEVRDESSMDLEEDIGVMVRHNYTLHNKGPWTVRNVYAKFEWPFQVESPRQKGKWALYLLDVPTATIYNTDGSVDIRRCSVERKLEHVNPLDHIKLNTKYTTQETTPHAPVTRRVKRNTGKTTVVEAGFLRTRIEPHKRKENGVDVSVVTIGCAEKTAKCFTVTCHFDFLDANSAPVIDFRARLWNTTFIEDYSDVEYVEIASYGRIELDTSQGIEDDPSNNAISVKTVAYPDRPALGSRPVPWWIILVSALIGLLILLIMILILWRCGFFKRKKYEPSLYRAELQHEREQWSQSQM
;
A
#
# COMPACT_ATOMS: atom_id res chain seq x y z
N MET A 1 51.18 25.43 -5.71
CA MET A 1 52.00 24.21 -5.87
C MET A 1 52.54 23.87 -4.51
N THR A 2 52.09 22.76 -3.94
CA THR A 2 52.66 22.19 -2.72
C THR A 2 53.76 21.24 -3.22
N THR A 3 55.01 21.58 -2.97
CA THR A 3 56.18 20.83 -3.43
C THR A 3 56.85 20.24 -2.20
N LEU A 4 56.93 18.91 -2.11
CA LEU A 4 57.61 18.22 -1.02
C LEU A 4 58.77 17.41 -1.59
N ALA A 5 59.96 17.53 -1.02
CA ALA A 5 61.10 16.70 -1.43
C ALA A 5 61.13 15.42 -0.58
N ILE A 6 61.03 14.26 -1.24
CA ILE A 6 61.20 12.91 -0.67
C ILE A 6 62.66 12.50 -0.85
N ARG A 7 63.27 11.81 0.12
CA ARG A 7 64.54 11.11 -0.09
C ARG A 7 64.25 9.64 -0.30
N TYR A 8 64.60 9.11 -1.47
CA TYR A 8 64.49 7.69 -1.76
C TYR A 8 65.86 7.21 -2.22
N GLU A 9 66.34 6.09 -1.67
CA GLU A 9 67.58 5.38 -2.02
C GLU A 9 68.92 6.09 -1.71
N ASN A 10 69.62 5.58 -0.68
CA ASN A 10 71.06 5.73 -0.46
C ASN A 10 71.65 7.15 -0.51
N GLY A 11 70.98 8.17 0.05
CA GLY A 11 71.56 9.52 0.28
C GLY A 11 71.95 10.34 -0.97
N GLU A 12 72.05 9.72 -2.13
CA GLU A 12 72.45 10.29 -3.42
C GLU A 12 71.26 10.48 -4.38
N LYS A 13 70.09 9.90 -4.07
CA LYS A 13 68.84 10.08 -4.84
C LYS A 13 67.75 10.73 -3.98
N ALA A 14 66.94 11.59 -4.61
CA ALA A 14 65.80 12.27 -3.99
C ALA A 14 64.67 12.40 -5.01
N THR A 15 63.41 12.26 -4.58
CA THR A 15 62.24 12.39 -5.43
C THR A 15 61.39 13.54 -4.96
N ILE A 16 61.17 14.56 -5.79
CA ILE A 16 60.22 15.62 -5.47
C ILE A 16 58.82 15.15 -5.83
N VAL A 17 57.88 15.30 -4.91
CA VAL A 17 56.46 15.01 -5.14
C VAL A 17 55.68 16.31 -5.16
N SER A 18 54.88 16.48 -6.20
CA SER A 18 54.13 17.71 -6.45
C SER A 18 52.72 17.44 -6.92
N GLY A 19 51.78 18.25 -6.45
CA GLY A 19 50.38 18.21 -6.85
C GLY A 19 50.10 19.04 -8.11
N ALA A 20 49.45 18.41 -9.09
CA ALA A 20 48.99 19.02 -10.33
C ALA A 20 47.44 18.98 -10.39
N THR A 21 46.80 19.79 -9.55
CA THR A 21 45.34 19.72 -9.27
C THR A 21 44.41 19.92 -10.47
N ARG A 22 44.89 20.54 -11.55
CA ARG A 22 44.13 20.77 -12.80
C ARG A 22 44.48 19.79 -13.91
N PHE A 23 45.47 18.92 -13.71
CA PHE A 23 45.90 17.95 -14.72
C PHE A 23 44.74 17.01 -15.09
N GLY A 24 44.45 16.91 -16.40
CA GLY A 24 43.34 16.09 -16.91
C GLY A 24 41.96 16.45 -16.35
N GLN A 25 41.78 17.64 -15.75
CA GLN A 25 40.57 18.07 -15.02
C GLN A 25 40.18 17.22 -13.80
N HIS A 26 40.90 16.13 -13.53
CA HIS A 26 40.72 15.27 -12.37
C HIS A 26 41.80 15.46 -11.29
N GLY A 27 42.91 16.12 -11.63
CA GLY A 27 44.07 16.31 -10.76
C GLY A 27 45.05 15.13 -10.80
N ALA A 28 46.30 15.36 -10.45
CA ALA A 28 47.33 14.33 -10.40
C ALA A 28 48.40 14.65 -9.35
N VAL A 29 49.17 13.64 -8.96
CA VAL A 29 50.41 13.78 -8.20
C VAL A 29 51.56 13.32 -9.07
N VAL A 30 52.59 14.15 -9.20
CA VAL A 30 53.75 13.92 -10.06
C VAL A 30 54.97 13.67 -9.19
N PHE A 31 55.73 12.63 -9.52
CA PHE A 31 56.97 12.23 -8.87
C PHE A 31 58.13 12.52 -9.81
N LEU A 32 59.08 13.31 -9.33
CA LEU A 32 60.21 13.85 -10.08
C LEU A 32 61.51 13.38 -9.41
N PRO A 33 62.09 12.25 -9.85
CA PRO A 33 63.36 11.77 -9.30
C PRO A 33 64.55 12.64 -9.74
N PHE A 34 65.46 12.83 -8.79
CA PHE A 34 66.71 13.58 -8.92
C PHE A 34 67.87 12.75 -8.37
N THR A 35 69.03 12.85 -9.03
CA THR A 35 70.30 12.36 -8.54
C THR A 35 71.17 13.54 -8.15
N ARG A 36 71.85 13.43 -7.00
CA ARG A 36 72.85 14.39 -6.55
C ARG A 36 74.22 13.95 -7.07
N GLU A 37 74.75 14.66 -8.06
CA GLU A 37 76.15 14.48 -8.48
C GLU A 37 77.09 15.17 -7.49
N ARG A 38 78.41 14.90 -7.54
CA ARG A 38 79.41 15.49 -6.61
C ARG A 38 79.33 17.03 -6.62
N GLY A 39 78.57 17.60 -5.68
CA GLY A 39 78.21 19.02 -5.57
C GLY A 39 76.81 19.25 -4.96
N GLU A 40 76.29 20.47 -5.05
CA GLU A 40 74.89 20.82 -4.70
C GLU A 40 73.92 20.75 -5.89
N LEU A 41 74.39 20.33 -7.08
CA LEU A 41 73.57 20.27 -8.29
C LEU A 41 72.67 19.02 -8.28
N LEU A 42 71.35 19.22 -8.45
CA LEU A 42 70.35 18.16 -8.61
C LEU A 42 70.09 17.93 -10.10
N THR A 43 70.40 16.74 -10.60
CA THR A 43 70.14 16.35 -12.00
C THR A 43 68.83 15.56 -12.07
N PHE A 44 67.89 16.02 -12.90
CA PHE A 44 66.61 15.34 -13.13
C PHE A 44 66.81 14.06 -13.92
N THR A 45 66.19 12.95 -13.49
CA THR A 45 66.21 11.69 -14.26
C THR A 45 64.92 11.55 -15.07
N GLU A 46 64.98 10.89 -16.24
CA GLU A 46 63.81 10.79 -17.15
C GLU A 46 62.64 9.95 -16.60
N ASP A 47 62.84 9.22 -15.50
CA ASP A 47 61.91 8.26 -14.90
C ASP A 47 60.78 8.91 -14.08
N ARG A 48 60.02 9.83 -14.69
CA ARG A 48 58.86 10.46 -14.02
C ARG A 48 57.70 9.47 -13.84
N PHE A 49 57.08 9.50 -12.66
CA PHE A 49 55.87 8.72 -12.35
C PHE A 49 54.71 9.67 -12.05
N VAL A 50 53.51 9.38 -12.55
CA VAL A 50 52.31 10.21 -12.37
C VAL A 50 51.18 9.37 -11.83
N LEU A 51 50.61 9.81 -10.72
CA LEU A 51 49.43 9.23 -10.08
C LEU A 51 48.21 10.10 -10.38
N ASN A 52 47.30 9.61 -11.22
CA ASN A 52 46.12 10.37 -11.64
C ASN A 52 44.97 10.24 -10.64
N GLY A 53 44.30 11.35 -10.36
CA GLY A 53 42.99 11.38 -9.73
C GLY A 53 41.93 10.81 -10.66
N THR A 54 40.82 10.32 -10.10
CA THR A 54 39.76 9.66 -10.89
C THR A 54 38.49 10.51 -11.04
N LYS A 55 38.32 11.54 -10.21
CA LYS A 55 37.10 12.36 -10.17
C LYS A 55 37.35 13.75 -10.74
N MET A 56 36.53 14.13 -11.72
CA MET A 56 36.55 15.46 -12.33
C MET A 56 36.27 16.54 -11.27
N GLY A 57 37.04 17.62 -11.29
CA GLY A 57 36.88 18.76 -10.39
C GLY A 57 37.31 18.52 -8.94
N SER A 58 37.79 17.32 -8.59
CA SER A 58 38.16 16.95 -7.22
C SER A 58 39.38 17.70 -6.66
N ALA A 59 40.19 18.28 -7.54
CA ALA A 59 41.51 18.82 -7.26
C ALA A 59 42.44 17.82 -6.54
N PHE A 60 42.40 16.54 -6.95
CA PHE A 60 43.33 15.53 -6.45
C PHE A 60 44.79 16.01 -6.54
N GLY A 61 45.53 15.90 -5.43
CA GLY A 61 46.87 16.47 -5.28
C GLY A 61 46.90 17.87 -4.67
N TYR A 62 45.81 18.35 -4.07
CA TYR A 62 45.76 19.69 -3.47
C TYR A 62 46.71 19.83 -2.27
N ALA A 63 46.59 18.89 -1.33
CA ALA A 63 47.51 18.72 -0.21
C ALA A 63 48.15 17.34 -0.30
N ILE A 64 49.42 17.26 0.07
CA ILE A 64 50.20 16.03 0.00
C ILE A 64 51.03 15.95 1.29
N ALA A 65 51.04 14.78 1.91
CA ALA A 65 51.98 14.45 2.97
C ALA A 65 52.68 13.13 2.65
N VAL A 66 53.94 13.05 3.04
CA VAL A 66 54.81 11.90 2.85
C VAL A 66 55.21 11.44 4.26
N VAL A 67 54.82 10.21 4.58
CA VAL A 67 54.81 9.69 5.96
C VAL A 67 55.04 8.19 5.91
N ASP A 68 55.95 7.65 6.71
CA ASP A 68 56.16 6.19 6.81
C ASP A 68 55.21 5.61 7.87
N LEU A 69 53.98 5.26 7.45
CA LEU A 69 52.89 4.92 8.38
C LEU A 69 53.08 3.54 9.01
N ASN A 70 53.83 2.65 8.37
CA ASN A 70 54.10 1.28 8.82
C ASN A 70 55.55 1.03 9.24
N ASN A 71 56.38 2.09 9.28
CA ASN A 71 57.80 2.06 9.63
C ASN A 71 58.57 0.93 8.93
N ASP A 72 58.35 0.78 7.62
CA ASP A 72 59.05 -0.22 6.80
C ASP A 72 60.28 0.35 6.08
N GLY A 73 60.57 1.64 6.29
CA GLY A 73 61.66 2.37 5.67
C GLY A 73 61.31 2.96 4.31
N PHE A 74 60.06 2.81 3.85
CA PHE A 74 59.55 3.40 2.63
C PHE A 74 58.41 4.37 2.93
N ASP A 75 58.57 5.60 2.44
CA ASP A 75 57.55 6.61 2.60
C ASP A 75 56.23 6.25 1.89
N ASP A 76 55.12 6.33 2.63
CA ASP A 76 53.76 6.28 2.10
C ASP A 76 53.30 7.68 1.67
N LEU A 77 52.24 7.71 0.86
CA LEU A 77 51.69 8.97 0.33
C LEU A 77 50.26 9.20 0.78
N VAL A 78 50.01 10.36 1.38
CA VAL A 78 48.67 10.85 1.73
C VAL A 78 48.30 12.02 0.82
N VAL A 79 47.20 11.90 0.08
CA VAL A 79 46.79 12.87 -0.95
C VAL A 79 45.38 13.39 -0.69
N GLY A 80 45.23 14.71 -0.64
CA GLY A 80 43.95 15.40 -0.52
C GLY A 80 43.28 15.70 -1.85
N ALA A 81 41.96 15.49 -1.89
CA ALA A 81 41.03 15.86 -2.94
C ALA A 81 39.83 16.60 -2.32
N PRO A 82 40.02 17.84 -1.83
CA PRO A 82 39.06 18.53 -0.97
C PRO A 82 37.74 18.90 -1.66
N PHE A 83 37.68 18.88 -2.99
CA PHE A 83 36.47 19.18 -3.76
C PHE A 83 35.80 17.92 -4.34
N GLU A 84 36.25 16.72 -3.95
CA GLU A 84 35.53 15.49 -4.27
C GLU A 84 34.33 15.30 -3.35
N HIS A 85 33.15 15.05 -3.92
CA HIS A 85 31.94 14.77 -3.15
C HIS A 85 31.53 13.30 -3.30
N ARG A 86 31.14 12.66 -2.19
CA ARG A 86 30.58 11.30 -2.18
C ARG A 86 29.32 11.22 -1.32
N ALA A 87 28.39 10.40 -1.77
CA ALA A 87 27.18 10.04 -1.02
C ALA A 87 27.05 8.51 -1.03
N ASP A 88 26.97 7.91 0.15
CA ASP A 88 26.75 6.47 0.33
C ASP A 88 25.90 6.21 1.59
N ALA A 89 25.77 4.93 1.99
CA ALA A 89 24.94 4.54 3.15
C ALA A 89 25.41 5.18 4.48
N ASP A 90 26.67 5.60 4.57
CA ASP A 90 27.25 6.22 5.76
C ASP A 90 27.03 7.75 5.78
N GLY A 91 26.46 8.32 4.71
CA GLY A 91 26.04 9.73 4.63
C GLY A 91 26.66 10.50 3.46
N HIS A 92 26.85 11.82 3.69
CA HIS A 92 27.40 12.75 2.70
C HIS A 92 28.76 13.27 3.13
N PHE A 93 29.72 13.24 2.21
CA PHE A 93 31.12 13.57 2.45
C PHE A 93 31.61 14.61 1.45
N GLY A 94 32.21 15.69 1.95
CA GLY A 94 32.78 16.79 1.19
C GLY A 94 34.30 16.84 1.34
N GLY A 95 35.02 16.41 0.33
CA GLY A 95 36.46 16.22 0.38
C GLY A 95 36.84 14.79 0.76
N ILE A 96 37.86 14.28 0.08
CA ILE A 96 38.34 12.90 0.22
C ILE A 96 39.85 12.93 0.39
N VAL A 97 40.38 12.07 1.26
CA VAL A 97 41.82 11.83 1.38
C VAL A 97 42.13 10.39 0.98
N TYR A 98 43.18 10.22 0.17
CA TYR A 98 43.67 8.94 -0.29
C TYR A 98 44.98 8.61 0.41
N VAL A 99 45.06 7.44 1.03
CA VAL A 99 46.28 6.93 1.67
C VAL A 99 46.83 5.79 0.81
N TYR A 100 48.02 5.98 0.27
CA TYR A 100 48.72 5.04 -0.60
C TYR A 100 49.90 4.46 0.16
N PHE A 101 49.74 3.22 0.62
CA PHE A 101 50.85 2.45 1.17
C PHE A 101 51.83 2.08 0.05
N SER A 102 53.12 2.31 0.27
CA SER A 102 54.19 1.88 -0.62
C SER A 102 54.22 0.35 -0.70
N GLN A 103 54.58 -0.19 -1.87
CA GLN A 103 54.86 -1.63 -1.97
C GLN A 103 56.27 -1.98 -1.47
N GLY A 104 57.11 -0.97 -1.20
CA GLY A 104 58.41 -1.11 -0.55
C GLY A 104 59.20 -2.35 -0.98
N VAL A 105 59.53 -3.21 0.00
CA VAL A 105 60.29 -4.46 -0.18
C VAL A 105 59.52 -5.54 -0.96
N GLU A 106 58.19 -5.50 -1.00
CA GLU A 106 57.37 -6.49 -1.71
C GLU A 106 57.52 -6.39 -3.24
N ARG A 107 58.06 -5.26 -3.72
CA ARG A 107 58.22 -4.98 -5.14
C ARG A 107 59.37 -5.79 -5.75
N LYS A 108 59.06 -6.56 -6.81
CA LYS A 108 60.07 -7.26 -7.61
C LYS A 108 60.83 -6.31 -8.53
N LYS A 109 62.12 -6.56 -8.72
CA LYS A 109 62.99 -5.80 -9.63
C LYS A 109 62.40 -5.83 -11.05
N GLY A 110 62.07 -4.67 -11.62
CA GLY A 110 61.49 -4.51 -12.96
C GLY A 110 59.99 -4.15 -13.02
N GLU A 111 59.26 -4.16 -11.89
CA GLU A 111 57.84 -3.74 -11.87
C GLU A 111 57.71 -2.21 -11.70
N SER A 112 57.98 -1.42 -12.74
CA SER A 112 57.93 0.06 -12.71
C SER A 112 56.54 0.63 -12.37
N ASN A 113 55.47 -0.04 -12.80
CA ASN A 113 54.09 0.47 -12.73
C ASN A 113 53.35 0.22 -11.39
N LYS A 114 53.99 -0.42 -10.40
CA LYS A 114 53.37 -0.79 -9.12
C LYS A 114 54.15 -0.23 -7.93
N VAL A 115 54.14 1.08 -7.79
CA VAL A 115 54.83 1.78 -6.68
C VAL A 115 54.00 1.68 -5.39
N PHE A 116 52.69 1.86 -5.49
CA PHE A 116 51.77 1.87 -4.35
C PHE A 116 50.74 0.74 -4.44
N HIS A 117 50.22 0.30 -3.30
CA HIS A 117 49.00 -0.48 -3.25
C HIS A 117 47.78 0.36 -3.63
N PHE A 118 46.65 -0.29 -3.91
CA PHE A 118 45.38 0.41 -4.11
C PHE A 118 45.06 1.29 -2.87
N PRO A 119 44.64 2.55 -3.05
CA PRO A 119 44.54 3.48 -1.93
C PRO A 119 43.42 3.13 -0.96
N ILE A 120 43.65 3.43 0.31
CA ILE A 120 42.58 3.54 1.31
C ILE A 120 41.95 4.92 1.17
N THR A 121 40.63 4.99 1.21
CA THR A 121 39.90 6.26 1.18
C THR A 121 39.45 6.65 2.57
N LEU A 122 39.83 7.86 3.01
CA LEU A 122 39.37 8.49 4.23
C LEU A 122 38.30 9.54 3.90
N LYS A 123 37.26 9.59 4.74
CA LYS A 123 36.10 10.45 4.56
C LYS A 123 35.78 11.14 5.88
N ALA A 124 35.31 12.38 5.81
CA ALA A 124 34.78 13.11 6.96
C ALA A 124 33.34 13.59 6.68
N PRO A 125 32.42 13.50 7.65
CA PRO A 125 31.04 13.92 7.47
C PRO A 125 30.90 15.39 7.05
N GLY A 126 29.89 15.67 6.23
CA GLY A 126 29.50 17.03 5.84
C GLY A 126 29.84 17.34 4.39
N PHE A 127 28.84 17.78 3.63
CA PHE A 127 28.93 17.95 2.17
C PHE A 127 29.96 19.01 1.73
N PHE A 128 30.21 20.02 2.57
CA PHE A 128 31.09 21.15 2.26
C PHE A 128 32.27 21.24 3.23
N SER A 129 32.66 20.16 3.90
CA SER A 129 33.72 20.21 4.92
C SER A 129 35.11 20.49 4.33
N GLN A 130 35.30 20.19 3.04
CA GLN A 130 36.57 20.27 2.31
C GLN A 130 37.68 19.49 3.02
N PHE A 131 37.33 18.30 3.50
CA PHE A 131 38.28 17.40 4.13
C PHE A 131 39.44 17.04 3.19
N GLY A 132 40.67 17.20 3.68
CA GLY A 132 41.86 17.04 2.84
C GLY A 132 42.39 18.34 2.23
N LEU A 133 41.88 19.51 2.64
CA LEU A 133 42.43 20.80 2.20
C LEU A 133 43.86 21.02 2.70
N SER A 134 44.17 20.56 3.92
CA SER A 134 45.52 20.60 4.49
C SER A 134 45.85 19.26 5.12
N ILE A 135 47.10 18.82 4.99
CA ILE A 135 47.58 17.55 5.55
C ILE A 135 48.99 17.81 6.09
N THR A 136 49.30 17.29 7.27
CA THR A 136 50.66 17.37 7.85
C THR A 136 51.08 16.02 8.44
N LYS A 137 52.37 15.71 8.29
CA LYS A 137 53.04 14.69 9.10
C LYS A 137 53.08 15.15 10.55
N LEU A 138 52.86 14.21 11.48
CA LEU A 138 52.97 14.42 12.92
C LEU A 138 54.17 13.69 13.53
N GLY A 139 54.80 12.76 12.80
CA GLY A 139 55.76 11.84 13.39
C GLY A 139 55.05 10.87 14.34
N ASN A 140 55.77 10.25 15.26
CA ASN A 140 55.20 9.32 16.24
C ASN A 140 54.51 10.09 17.39
N LEU A 141 53.23 10.44 17.20
CA LEU A 141 52.40 11.26 18.08
C LEU A 141 51.93 10.51 19.31
N ASP A 142 51.61 9.22 19.19
CA ASP A 142 51.17 8.40 20.32
C ASP A 142 52.33 7.74 21.08
N GLY A 143 53.55 7.93 20.59
CA GLY A 143 54.78 7.50 21.22
C GLY A 143 54.98 5.99 21.18
N ASP A 144 54.34 5.26 20.27
CA ASP A 144 54.48 3.81 20.17
C ASP A 144 55.96 3.37 20.01
N LYS A 145 56.29 2.16 20.49
CA LYS A 145 57.67 1.64 20.48
C LYS A 145 58.18 1.25 19.09
N ARG A 146 57.27 0.92 18.18
CA ARG A 146 57.63 0.56 16.81
C ARG A 146 57.91 1.79 15.99
N GLY A 147 57.49 2.98 16.42
CA GLY A 147 57.86 4.23 15.78
C GLY A 147 57.02 4.51 14.53
N TYR A 148 55.76 4.08 14.51
CA TYR A 148 54.86 4.39 13.41
C TYR A 148 54.62 5.88 13.35
N GLU A 149 54.67 6.45 12.14
CA GLU A 149 54.41 7.86 11.97
C GLU A 149 52.92 8.13 11.75
N ASP A 150 52.47 9.26 12.26
CA ASP A 150 51.09 9.69 12.27
C ASP A 150 50.90 10.94 11.41
N PHE A 151 49.65 11.26 11.10
CA PHE A 151 49.31 12.46 10.33
C PHE A 151 47.99 13.10 10.76
N ALA A 152 47.86 14.39 10.45
CA ALA A 152 46.63 15.15 10.64
C ALA A 152 46.08 15.67 9.31
N VAL A 153 44.76 15.71 9.21
CA VAL A 153 43.99 16.23 8.07
C VAL A 153 43.07 17.34 8.53
N GLY A 154 43.07 18.47 7.81
CA GLY A 154 42.18 19.59 8.05
C GLY A 154 40.90 19.51 7.22
N ALA A 155 39.79 19.93 7.83
CA ALA A 155 38.51 20.21 7.18
C ALA A 155 37.99 21.57 7.66
N PRO A 156 38.54 22.68 7.14
CA PRO A 156 38.29 24.02 7.67
C PRO A 156 36.83 24.47 7.57
N PHE A 157 36.04 23.85 6.70
CA PHE A 157 34.64 24.21 6.50
C PHE A 157 33.65 23.23 7.13
N ALA A 158 34.15 22.23 7.88
CA ALA A 158 33.30 21.35 8.69
C ALA A 158 32.54 22.13 9.79
N ASN A 159 31.47 21.53 10.33
CA ASN A 159 30.72 22.08 11.47
C ASN A 159 30.29 23.55 11.24
N ASP A 160 29.59 23.80 10.13
CA ASP A 160 29.10 25.13 9.71
C ASP A 160 30.21 26.18 9.54
N GLY A 161 31.34 25.79 8.95
CA GLY A 161 32.46 26.70 8.69
C GLY A 161 33.37 26.96 9.89
N LYS A 162 33.11 26.35 11.06
CA LYS A 162 33.99 26.43 12.23
C LYS A 162 35.28 25.67 11.99
N GLY A 163 35.19 24.53 11.31
CA GLY A 163 36.32 23.70 10.96
C GLY A 163 36.72 22.68 12.02
N ALA A 164 37.43 21.65 11.56
CA ALA A 164 37.90 20.53 12.38
C ALA A 164 39.22 19.98 11.84
N VAL A 165 39.98 19.32 12.74
CA VAL A 165 41.20 18.58 12.42
C VAL A 165 41.05 17.13 12.86
N TYR A 166 41.45 16.20 11.99
CA TYR A 166 41.32 14.77 12.16
C TYR A 166 42.71 14.16 12.27
N VAL A 167 42.97 13.41 13.33
CA VAL A 167 44.26 12.75 13.59
C VAL A 167 44.12 11.26 13.28
N TYR A 168 45.06 10.74 12.50
CA TYR A 168 45.15 9.33 12.11
C TYR A 168 46.50 8.79 12.57
N LEU A 169 46.47 7.60 13.18
CA LEU A 169 47.68 6.94 13.65
C LEU A 169 48.18 5.93 12.62
N GLY A 170 49.50 5.80 12.51
CA GLY A 170 50.17 4.75 11.76
C GLY A 170 49.91 3.37 12.38
N GLU A 171 50.08 2.32 11.57
CA GLU A 171 49.85 0.94 11.99
C GLU A 171 50.78 0.00 11.23
N LYS A 172 50.98 -1.19 11.79
CA LYS A 172 51.92 -2.20 11.27
C LYS A 172 51.73 -2.54 9.79
N SER A 173 50.50 -2.48 9.29
CA SER A 173 50.20 -2.81 7.91
C SER A 173 48.94 -2.11 7.43
N LYS A 174 48.79 -2.02 6.10
CA LYS A 174 47.55 -1.56 5.44
C LYS A 174 46.29 -2.26 5.94
N LYS A 175 46.37 -3.55 6.34
CA LYS A 175 45.21 -4.33 6.83
C LYS A 175 44.79 -3.92 8.24
N GLU A 176 45.74 -3.47 9.04
CA GLU A 176 45.54 -3.05 10.43
C GLU A 176 45.22 -1.54 10.53
N PHE A 177 45.58 -0.76 9.51
CA PHE A 177 45.29 0.67 9.43
C PHE A 177 43.80 0.98 9.56
N ARG A 178 43.48 1.85 10.51
CA ARG A 178 42.09 2.22 10.84
C ARG A 178 41.66 3.43 10.02
N THR A 179 40.52 3.31 9.34
CA THR A 179 39.91 4.42 8.57
C THR A 179 39.17 5.44 9.44
N THR A 180 38.92 5.11 10.71
CA THR A 180 38.33 6.02 11.68
C THR A 180 39.42 6.85 12.38
N PRO A 181 39.22 8.17 12.55
CA PRO A 181 40.21 9.03 13.17
C PRO A 181 40.40 8.66 14.66
N ALA A 182 41.65 8.69 15.12
CA ALA A 182 41.98 8.50 16.54
C ALA A 182 41.45 9.66 17.39
N GLN A 183 41.51 10.88 16.85
CA GLN A 183 40.99 12.07 17.49
C GLN A 183 40.41 13.02 16.44
N VAL A 184 39.30 13.68 16.79
CA VAL A 184 38.73 14.80 16.02
C VAL A 184 38.74 16.01 16.94
N ILE A 185 39.34 17.10 16.47
CA ILE A 185 39.52 18.34 17.21
C ILE A 185 38.69 19.41 16.51
N MET A 186 37.56 19.77 17.10
CA MET A 186 36.69 20.81 16.55
C MET A 186 37.02 22.15 17.18
N SER A 187 36.89 23.24 16.43
CA SER A 187 37.12 24.57 17.02
C SER A 187 36.14 24.89 18.17
N SER A 188 34.94 24.31 18.15
CA SER A 188 33.94 24.47 19.21
C SER A 188 34.37 23.89 20.55
N ASP A 189 35.30 22.94 20.54
CA ASP A 189 35.69 22.18 21.74
C ASP A 189 36.94 22.79 22.40
N LEU A 190 37.49 23.85 21.80
CA LEU A 190 38.65 24.55 22.34
C LEU A 190 38.27 25.29 23.63
N PRO A 191 39.00 25.07 24.74
CA PRO A 191 38.72 25.73 26.01
C PRO A 191 38.94 27.25 25.92
N ASN A 192 38.17 28.01 26.72
CA ASN A 192 38.30 29.46 26.87
C ASN A 192 38.08 30.30 25.59
N VAL A 193 37.50 29.72 24.53
CA VAL A 193 37.15 30.48 23.32
C VAL A 193 35.71 31.00 23.44
N ARG A 194 35.53 32.33 23.49
CA ARG A 194 34.19 32.97 23.62
C ARG A 194 33.27 32.72 22.41
N ARG A 195 33.84 32.51 21.22
CA ARG A 195 33.14 32.16 19.98
C ARG A 195 34.02 31.21 19.16
N PRO A 196 33.49 30.10 18.62
CA PRO A 196 34.28 29.18 17.80
C PRO A 196 35.01 29.91 16.68
N VAL A 197 36.29 29.61 16.52
CA VAL A 197 37.14 30.15 15.46
C VAL A 197 36.70 29.53 14.14
N ARG A 198 36.48 30.34 13.12
CA ARG A 198 36.11 29.86 11.78
C ARG A 198 37.33 29.46 10.97
N SER A 199 37.15 28.57 10.00
CA SER A 199 38.22 28.03 9.15
C SER A 199 39.33 27.29 9.90
N PHE A 200 39.05 26.78 11.11
CA PHE A 200 40.03 26.03 11.89
C PHE A 200 40.48 24.77 11.17
N GLY A 201 41.79 24.61 10.97
CA GLY A 201 42.34 23.52 10.16
C GLY A 201 42.52 23.88 8.70
N PHE A 202 42.62 25.18 8.36
CA PHE A 202 42.94 25.63 7.00
C PHE A 202 44.40 25.40 6.63
N SER A 203 45.30 25.52 7.61
CA SER A 203 46.72 25.18 7.50
C SER A 203 47.16 24.41 8.73
N LEU A 204 48.04 23.43 8.55
CA LEU A 204 48.54 22.57 9.61
C LEU A 204 50.07 22.49 9.53
N SER A 205 50.72 22.38 10.68
CA SER A 205 52.14 22.06 10.79
C SER A 205 52.36 21.25 12.05
N GLY A 206 52.97 20.06 11.94
CA GLY A 206 53.29 19.21 13.08
C GLY A 206 54.63 18.50 12.93
N GLY A 207 54.91 17.56 13.81
CA GLY A 207 56.14 16.75 13.77
C GLY A 207 57.31 17.33 14.56
N SER A 208 57.09 18.35 15.39
CA SER A 208 58.11 18.92 16.28
C SER A 208 57.57 19.03 17.69
N ASP A 209 58.37 18.62 18.67
CA ASP A 209 58.09 18.79 20.10
C ASP A 209 58.45 20.23 20.52
N LEU A 210 57.47 21.01 20.96
CA LEU A 210 57.65 22.42 21.31
C LEU A 210 57.85 22.64 22.81
N ASP A 211 57.61 21.63 23.66
CA ASP A 211 57.69 21.75 25.12
C ASP A 211 58.67 20.78 25.78
N GLY A 212 59.39 19.97 25.00
CA GLY A 212 60.44 19.06 25.47
C GLY A 212 59.87 17.87 26.24
N ASN A 213 58.63 17.48 25.96
CA ASN A 213 57.99 16.35 26.61
C ASN A 213 58.26 14.99 25.93
N GLY A 214 58.90 14.99 24.76
CA GLY A 214 59.23 13.81 23.98
C GLY A 214 58.16 13.40 22.96
N TYR A 215 57.06 14.16 22.85
CA TYR A 215 55.98 13.93 21.91
C TYR A 215 55.82 15.14 20.96
N PRO A 216 55.61 14.91 19.66
CA PRO A 216 55.46 15.98 18.70
C PRO A 216 54.13 16.73 18.91
N ASP A 217 54.14 18.03 18.66
CA ASP A 217 52.98 18.90 18.79
C ASP A 217 52.37 19.28 17.43
N LEU A 218 51.20 19.90 17.46
CA LEU A 218 50.46 20.34 16.27
C LEU A 218 50.08 21.81 16.35
N VAL A 219 50.41 22.57 15.31
CA VAL A 219 49.99 23.95 15.09
C VAL A 219 48.88 24.00 14.05
N VAL A 220 47.78 24.68 14.38
CA VAL A 220 46.57 24.79 13.55
C VAL A 220 46.28 26.26 13.24
N GLY A 221 46.20 26.60 11.95
CA GLY A 221 45.82 27.92 11.48
C GLY A 221 44.32 28.03 11.17
N ALA A 222 43.78 29.21 11.45
CA ALA A 222 42.40 29.60 11.15
C ALA A 222 42.40 30.98 10.47
N VAL A 223 42.45 30.96 9.13
CA VAL A 223 42.75 32.13 8.30
C VAL A 223 41.68 33.22 8.40
N THR A 224 40.41 32.87 8.50
CA THR A 224 39.31 33.85 8.50
C THR A 224 39.26 34.71 9.76
N GLU A 225 39.80 34.21 10.87
CA GLU A 225 39.83 34.91 12.16
C GLU A 225 41.24 35.40 12.54
N GLY A 226 42.27 35.07 11.74
CA GLY A 226 43.66 35.42 12.03
C GLY A 226 44.24 34.75 13.27
N VAL A 227 43.76 33.55 13.63
CA VAL A 227 44.14 32.83 14.85
C VAL A 227 45.06 31.64 14.51
N VAL A 228 46.08 31.44 15.35
CA VAL A 228 46.93 30.25 15.35
C VAL A 228 46.80 29.56 16.71
N THR A 229 46.47 28.28 16.70
CA THR A 229 46.31 27.45 17.91
C THR A 229 47.44 26.43 17.98
N ILE A 230 48.13 26.36 19.11
CA ILE A 230 49.12 25.32 19.40
C ILE A 230 48.47 24.26 20.27
N LEU A 231 48.48 23.03 19.80
CA LEU A 231 47.97 21.85 20.46
C LEU A 231 49.17 20.99 20.87
N ARG A 232 49.34 20.82 22.18
CA ARG A 232 50.46 20.05 22.73
C ARG A 232 50.06 18.64 23.10
N SER A 233 50.93 17.68 22.82
CA SER A 233 50.66 16.25 23.00
C SER A 233 50.89 15.81 24.45
N ARG A 234 50.02 14.93 24.96
CA ARG A 234 50.15 14.35 26.31
C ARG A 234 50.91 13.03 26.23
N PRO A 235 51.79 12.69 27.19
CA PRO A 235 52.42 11.38 27.22
C PRO A 235 51.41 10.24 27.29
N VAL A 236 51.66 9.19 26.52
CA VAL A 236 50.73 8.08 26.33
C VAL A 236 51.22 6.84 27.07
N ILE A 237 50.35 6.28 27.90
CA ILE A 237 50.55 4.96 28.54
C ILE A 237 49.99 3.91 27.60
N SER A 238 50.87 3.14 26.97
CA SER A 238 50.48 2.03 26.12
C SER A 238 50.10 0.81 26.96
N ILE A 239 48.84 0.39 26.83
CA ILE A 239 48.30 -0.78 27.53
C ILE A 239 47.81 -1.81 26.51
N MET A 240 48.15 -3.07 26.74
CA MET A 240 47.66 -4.19 25.96
C MET A 240 46.66 -4.97 26.81
N ALA A 241 45.39 -4.86 26.43
CA ALA A 241 44.30 -5.65 27.00
C ALA A 241 43.99 -6.85 26.08
N THR A 242 43.88 -8.04 26.66
CA THR A 242 43.53 -9.26 25.93
C THR A 242 42.56 -10.12 26.72
N HIS A 243 41.97 -11.12 26.08
CA HIS A 243 41.09 -12.08 26.72
C HIS A 243 41.54 -13.50 26.40
N LYS A 244 41.23 -14.43 27.29
CA LYS A 244 41.38 -15.87 27.10
C LYS A 244 40.14 -16.57 27.61
N THR A 245 39.75 -17.62 26.91
CA THR A 245 38.65 -18.50 27.30
C THR A 245 39.18 -19.93 27.37
N ALA A 246 38.57 -20.75 28.23
CA ALA A 246 38.94 -22.16 28.33
C ALA A 246 38.59 -22.96 27.06
N SER A 247 37.56 -22.51 26.34
CA SER A 247 37.11 -23.04 25.06
C SER A 247 36.91 -21.87 24.09
N PRO A 248 37.20 -22.03 22.79
CA PRO A 248 36.88 -21.03 21.78
C PRO A 248 35.37 -20.78 21.62
N PHE A 249 34.54 -21.70 22.11
CA PHE A 249 33.07 -21.64 22.03
C PHE A 249 32.41 -21.75 23.41
N ILE A 250 31.29 -21.07 23.58
CA ILE A 250 30.41 -21.20 24.76
C ILE A 250 29.55 -22.44 24.58
N ASP A 251 29.67 -23.38 25.51
CA ASP A 251 28.76 -24.53 25.55
C ASP A 251 27.40 -24.12 26.14
N ILE A 252 26.34 -24.52 25.46
CA ILE A 252 24.95 -24.23 25.81
C ILE A 252 24.47 -25.17 26.93
N GLU A 253 25.13 -26.33 27.09
CA GLU A 253 24.90 -27.20 28.23
C GLU A 253 25.35 -26.54 29.53
N LYS A 254 24.72 -26.94 30.63
CA LYS A 254 24.94 -26.31 31.93
C LYS A 254 26.41 -26.44 32.34
N GLY A 255 27.12 -25.32 32.36
CA GLY A 255 28.49 -25.24 32.82
C GLY A 255 28.68 -25.72 34.28
N ARG A 256 29.93 -25.96 34.66
CA ARG A 256 30.28 -26.37 36.03
C ARG A 256 30.19 -25.16 36.97
N ASN A 257 29.61 -25.34 38.17
CA ASN A 257 29.53 -24.33 39.24
C ASN A 257 28.82 -23.01 38.85
N CYS A 258 27.76 -23.08 38.03
CA CYS A 258 27.05 -21.88 37.63
C CYS A 258 26.20 -21.25 38.74
N PRO A 259 26.02 -19.91 38.73
CA PRO A 259 25.07 -19.22 39.60
C PRO A 259 23.65 -19.81 39.51
N ARG A 260 22.86 -19.72 40.60
CA ARG A 260 21.46 -20.15 40.59
C ARG A 260 20.66 -19.34 39.56
N GLY A 261 19.84 -20.01 38.74
CA GLY A 261 19.06 -19.38 37.66
C GLY A 261 19.83 -19.15 36.35
N ALA A 262 21.06 -19.66 36.24
CA ALA A 262 21.81 -19.66 34.99
C ALA A 262 21.54 -20.92 34.15
N LYS A 263 21.30 -20.74 32.85
CA LYS A 263 21.24 -21.82 31.86
C LYS A 263 22.60 -22.47 31.65
N THR A 264 23.62 -21.63 31.44
CA THR A 264 25.02 -22.00 31.29
C THR A 264 25.91 -20.88 31.81
N CYS A 265 27.18 -21.17 32.08
CA CYS A 265 28.19 -20.23 32.50
C CYS A 265 29.58 -20.69 32.08
N PHE A 266 30.51 -19.74 31.96
CA PHE A 266 31.90 -20.02 31.62
C PHE A 266 32.84 -18.99 32.27
N PRO A 267 34.09 -19.39 32.59
CA PRO A 267 35.11 -18.46 33.03
C PRO A 267 35.68 -17.66 31.84
N LEU A 268 35.84 -16.36 32.04
CA LEU A 268 36.45 -15.42 31.12
C LEU A 268 37.67 -14.79 31.78
N ASP A 269 38.84 -15.07 31.22
CA ASP A 269 40.10 -14.51 31.69
C ASP A 269 40.43 -13.23 30.92
N LEU A 270 40.64 -12.15 31.64
CA LEU A 270 41.04 -10.85 31.10
C LEU A 270 42.48 -10.57 31.54
N GLU A 271 43.33 -10.20 30.59
CA GLU A 271 44.73 -9.90 30.85
C GLU A 271 45.06 -8.46 30.46
N ILE A 272 45.77 -7.75 31.32
CA ILE A 272 46.34 -6.43 31.01
C ILE A 272 47.85 -6.45 31.18
N PHE A 273 48.54 -5.71 30.31
CA PHE A 273 49.97 -5.46 30.41
C PHE A 273 50.24 -4.03 29.99
N VAL A 274 51.03 -3.31 30.76
CA VAL A 274 51.48 -1.96 30.38
C VAL A 274 52.84 -2.09 29.74
N ASP A 275 52.95 -1.61 28.51
CA ASP A 275 54.21 -1.61 27.81
C ASP A 275 55.08 -0.48 28.35
N HIS A 276 56.02 -0.82 29.24
CA HIS A 276 56.90 0.15 29.87
C HIS A 276 58.04 0.53 28.93
N ASP A 277 58.05 1.77 28.44
CA ASP A 277 59.19 2.36 27.74
C ASP A 277 59.98 3.28 28.69
N PRO A 278 61.18 2.87 29.15
CA PRO A 278 61.99 3.70 30.02
C PRO A 278 62.43 5.02 29.35
N SER A 279 62.47 5.06 28.02
CA SER A 279 63.01 6.18 27.24
C SER A 279 62.00 7.32 27.00
N LYS A 280 60.70 7.07 27.19
CA LYS A 280 59.61 8.04 26.96
C LYS A 280 58.79 8.42 28.21
N GLY A 281 59.28 8.06 29.42
CA GLY A 281 58.69 8.50 30.68
C GLY A 281 58.46 7.37 31.69
N ALA A 282 59.56 6.80 32.20
CA ALA A 282 59.55 5.70 33.17
C ALA A 282 58.80 5.97 34.49
N ASP A 283 58.45 7.24 34.79
CA ASP A 283 57.88 7.65 36.09
C ASP A 283 56.49 8.32 35.98
N LEU A 284 55.77 8.15 34.86
CA LEU A 284 54.47 8.81 34.67
C LEU A 284 53.42 8.38 35.72
N VAL A 285 53.47 7.13 36.19
CA VAL A 285 52.51 6.55 37.15
C VAL A 285 53.19 5.49 38.04
N ASP A 286 52.93 5.53 39.35
CA ASP A 286 53.41 4.52 40.31
C ASP A 286 52.54 3.25 40.31
N PHE A 287 53.04 2.19 39.67
CA PHE A 287 52.38 0.88 39.55
C PHE A 287 52.49 -0.03 40.79
N ASN A 288 53.01 0.44 41.94
CA ASN A 288 53.01 -0.33 43.18
C ASN A 288 51.59 -0.56 43.75
N SER A 289 50.61 0.24 43.31
CA SER A 289 49.20 0.12 43.66
C SER A 289 48.31 -0.08 42.43
N ASN A 290 46.99 -0.27 42.64
CA ASN A 290 46.06 -0.29 41.52
C ASN A 290 45.86 1.13 41.01
N VAL A 291 46.36 1.40 39.81
CA VAL A 291 46.36 2.73 39.18
C VAL A 291 45.26 2.89 38.15
N PHE A 292 44.57 1.80 37.83
CA PHE A 292 43.52 1.76 36.82
C PHE A 292 42.20 1.29 37.42
N ILE A 293 41.11 1.65 36.73
CA ILE A 293 39.80 1.02 36.87
C ILE A 293 39.57 0.20 35.61
N CYS A 294 39.52 -1.12 35.78
CA CYS A 294 39.16 -2.07 34.75
C CYS A 294 37.65 -2.25 34.76
N ASN A 295 37.04 -2.36 33.59
CA ASN A 295 35.61 -2.51 33.44
C ASN A 295 35.28 -3.49 32.31
N LEU A 296 34.58 -4.57 32.66
CA LEU A 296 34.01 -5.50 31.70
C LEU A 296 32.52 -5.21 31.52
N GLU A 297 32.10 -5.00 30.28
CA GLU A 297 30.72 -4.73 29.89
C GLU A 297 30.27 -5.75 28.85
N VAL A 298 29.08 -6.33 29.05
CA VAL A 298 28.35 -7.07 28.02
C VAL A 298 27.66 -6.06 27.12
N ILE A 299 27.96 -6.08 25.82
CA ILE A 299 27.42 -5.12 24.85
C ILE A 299 26.54 -5.82 23.81
N PRO A 300 25.55 -5.12 23.23
CA PRO A 300 24.67 -5.74 22.25
C PRO A 300 25.44 -6.04 20.96
N VAL A 301 25.10 -7.14 20.29
CA VAL A 301 25.75 -7.53 19.02
C VAL A 301 25.48 -6.48 17.94
N ARG A 302 24.23 -5.99 17.89
CA ARG A 302 23.76 -4.90 17.01
C ARG A 302 22.70 -4.08 17.75
N GLN A 303 22.43 -2.88 17.25
CA GLN A 303 21.39 -2.01 17.79
C GLN A 303 20.03 -2.72 17.80
N GLY A 304 19.29 -2.63 18.91
CA GLY A 304 17.99 -3.28 19.07
C GLY A 304 18.03 -4.71 19.63
N VAL A 305 19.20 -5.36 19.72
CA VAL A 305 19.35 -6.67 20.36
C VAL A 305 19.58 -6.49 21.86
N PRO A 306 18.78 -7.11 22.75
CA PRO A 306 19.00 -7.03 24.19
C PRO A 306 20.31 -7.73 24.63
N LEU A 307 20.77 -7.42 25.84
CA LEU A 307 21.95 -8.04 26.43
C LEU A 307 21.63 -9.47 26.89
N ARG A 308 22.47 -10.45 26.53
CA ARG A 308 22.17 -11.89 26.66
C ARG A 308 23.00 -12.62 27.73
N ALA A 309 23.83 -11.89 28.45
CA ALA A 309 24.69 -12.46 29.48
C ALA A 309 24.87 -11.47 30.63
N SER A 310 25.24 -11.99 31.80
CA SER A 310 25.50 -11.22 33.01
C SER A 310 26.80 -11.69 33.66
N ILE A 311 27.41 -10.80 34.43
CA ILE A 311 28.67 -11.03 35.14
C ILE A 311 28.32 -11.43 36.57
N ALA A 312 28.73 -12.63 36.98
CA ALA A 312 28.32 -13.21 38.27
C ALA A 312 28.69 -12.34 39.48
N ARG A 313 29.84 -11.65 39.42
CA ARG A 313 30.38 -10.87 40.53
C ARG A 313 29.57 -9.60 40.82
N SER A 314 29.00 -8.96 39.79
CA SER A 314 28.14 -7.77 39.95
C SER A 314 26.65 -8.07 39.87
N ALA A 315 26.27 -9.29 39.49
CA ALA A 315 24.90 -9.65 39.11
C ALA A 315 24.29 -8.67 38.08
N SER A 316 25.14 -8.12 37.22
CA SER A 316 24.80 -7.09 36.23
C SER A 316 25.56 -7.36 34.93
N THR A 317 25.19 -6.65 33.87
CA THR A 317 25.88 -6.70 32.56
C THR A 317 27.19 -5.93 32.55
N ASN A 318 27.47 -5.17 33.62
CA ASN A 318 28.68 -4.39 33.77
C ASN A 318 29.34 -4.66 35.13
N HIS A 319 30.67 -4.72 35.15
CA HIS A 319 31.45 -4.85 36.38
C HIS A 319 32.74 -4.04 36.28
N SER A 320 32.98 -3.17 37.26
CA SER A 320 34.21 -2.39 37.38
C SER A 320 34.99 -2.76 38.64
N TRP A 321 36.32 -2.83 38.55
CA TRP A 321 37.20 -3.10 39.68
C TRP A 321 38.54 -2.36 39.55
N PRO A 322 39.20 -2.01 40.67
CA PRO A 322 40.58 -1.50 40.64
C PRO A 322 41.56 -2.54 40.09
N CYS A 323 42.44 -2.13 39.20
CA CYS A 323 43.42 -2.99 38.54
C CYS A 323 44.74 -2.25 38.26
N GLY A 324 45.73 -2.96 37.71
CA GLY A 324 46.97 -2.35 37.20
C GLY A 324 48.20 -2.45 38.10
N ARG A 325 48.09 -2.95 39.34
CA ARG A 325 49.27 -3.22 40.18
C ARG A 325 50.25 -4.13 39.44
N ASP A 326 51.52 -3.74 39.39
CA ASP A 326 52.60 -4.47 38.70
C ASP A 326 52.37 -4.76 37.20
N ALA A 327 51.43 -4.06 36.55
CA ALA A 327 51.09 -4.32 35.15
C ALA A 327 52.24 -3.99 34.17
N HIS A 328 53.21 -3.18 34.60
CA HIS A 328 54.43 -2.85 33.86
C HIS A 328 55.49 -3.97 33.90
N ARG A 329 55.44 -4.87 34.89
CA ARG A 329 56.43 -5.96 35.07
C ARG A 329 55.98 -7.27 34.47
N ARG A 330 54.68 -7.57 34.60
CA ARG A 330 54.07 -8.82 34.14
C ARG A 330 52.61 -8.62 33.78
N LYS A 331 52.10 -9.51 32.93
CA LYS A 331 50.67 -9.57 32.60
C LYS A 331 49.86 -9.84 33.87
N GLN A 332 48.87 -9.01 34.14
CA GLN A 332 47.94 -9.18 35.25
C GLN A 332 46.67 -9.87 34.73
N LYS A 333 46.25 -10.93 35.42
CA LYS A 333 45.11 -11.76 35.02
C LYS A 333 43.93 -11.56 35.97
N TYR A 334 42.75 -11.34 35.42
CA TYR A 334 41.48 -11.20 36.13
C TYR A 334 40.46 -12.19 35.56
N THR A 335 39.96 -13.10 36.38
CA THR A 335 38.97 -14.10 35.95
C THR A 335 37.58 -13.67 36.41
N GLU A 336 36.65 -13.56 35.46
CA GLU A 336 35.23 -13.28 35.70
C GLU A 336 34.37 -14.45 35.24
N THR A 337 33.33 -14.78 36.00
CA THR A 337 32.36 -15.81 35.60
C THR A 337 31.20 -15.15 34.87
N ILE A 338 31.03 -15.50 33.59
CA ILE A 338 29.93 -15.03 32.76
C ILE A 338 28.83 -16.09 32.78
N TYR A 339 27.58 -15.67 32.97
CA TYR A 339 26.44 -16.59 32.96
C TYR A 339 25.29 -16.06 32.10
N ILE A 340 24.51 -16.99 31.57
CA ILE A 340 23.36 -16.73 30.71
C ILE A 340 22.09 -17.05 31.52
N PRO A 341 21.15 -16.09 31.68
CA PRO A 341 19.93 -16.33 32.45
C PRO A 341 19.05 -17.43 31.84
N GLU A 342 18.46 -18.29 32.68
CA GLU A 342 17.61 -19.40 32.21
C GLU A 342 16.22 -18.97 31.75
N ASN A 343 15.64 -17.96 32.41
CA ASN A 343 14.28 -17.49 32.16
C ASN A 343 14.18 -16.36 31.14
N ASP A 344 15.28 -15.97 30.51
CA ASP A 344 15.30 -14.90 29.51
C ASP A 344 15.24 -15.50 28.09
N ASN A 345 14.13 -15.27 27.39
CA ASN A 345 13.95 -15.74 26.02
C ASN A 345 14.93 -15.08 25.04
N ALA A 346 15.35 -13.85 25.30
CA ALA A 346 16.34 -13.18 24.47
C ALA A 346 17.73 -13.81 24.60
N ALA A 347 18.02 -14.42 25.75
CA ALA A 347 19.24 -15.15 26.03
C ALA A 347 19.33 -16.53 25.32
N LYS A 348 18.29 -16.92 24.54
CA LYS A 348 18.24 -18.13 23.72
C LYS A 348 18.64 -17.94 22.26
N ASP A 349 19.15 -16.77 21.91
CA ASP A 349 19.88 -16.58 20.66
C ASP A 349 21.26 -17.22 20.81
N TRP A 350 21.45 -18.42 20.27
CA TRP A 350 22.73 -19.16 20.33
C TRP A 350 23.52 -19.08 19.02
N ILE A 351 23.11 -18.21 18.10
CA ILE A 351 23.76 -18.08 16.80
C ILE A 351 24.66 -16.86 16.84
N ASN A 352 24.14 -15.76 17.37
CA ASN A 352 24.92 -14.54 17.47
C ASN A 352 25.91 -14.66 18.63
N PRO A 353 27.20 -14.35 18.41
CA PRO A 353 28.21 -14.44 19.46
C PRO A 353 27.91 -13.45 20.59
N LEU A 354 28.34 -13.76 21.82
CA LEU A 354 28.32 -12.77 22.89
C LEU A 354 29.42 -11.74 22.64
N ARG A 355 29.09 -10.46 22.75
CA ARG A 355 30.04 -9.37 22.54
C ARG A 355 30.33 -8.68 23.87
N PHE A 356 31.61 -8.41 24.09
CA PHE A 356 32.12 -7.82 25.32
C PHE A 356 32.97 -6.60 24.98
N ARG A 357 32.97 -5.65 25.90
CA ARG A 357 33.89 -4.51 25.91
C ARG A 357 34.65 -4.53 27.21
N PHE A 358 35.97 -4.65 27.10
CA PHE A 358 36.86 -4.52 28.23
C PHE A 358 37.57 -3.16 28.14
N THR A 359 37.33 -2.30 29.12
CA THR A 359 37.91 -0.95 29.16
C THR A 359 38.79 -0.74 30.39
N VAL A 360 39.84 0.04 30.23
CA VAL A 360 40.76 0.43 31.29
C VAL A 360 40.84 1.95 31.34
N ARG A 361 40.75 2.53 32.53
CA ARG A 361 40.81 3.98 32.74
C ARG A 361 41.79 4.32 33.86
N ILE A 362 42.47 5.46 33.78
CA ILE A 362 43.34 5.96 34.85
C ILE A 362 42.47 6.31 36.06
N MET A 363 42.82 5.76 37.22
CA MET A 363 42.15 6.09 38.47
C MET A 363 42.50 7.53 38.85
N ASN A 364 41.48 8.37 39.08
CA ASN A 364 41.65 9.80 39.37
C ASN A 364 42.43 10.58 38.29
N GLU A 365 42.11 10.36 37.01
CA GLU A 365 42.72 11.08 35.89
C GLU A 365 42.62 12.61 36.11
N ARG A 366 43.77 13.27 36.15
CA ARG A 366 43.87 14.74 36.19
C ARG A 366 43.80 15.27 34.77
N LYS A 367 43.15 16.42 34.57
CA LYS A 367 43.13 17.13 33.28
C LYS A 367 43.93 18.43 33.38
N PRO A 368 44.76 18.76 32.39
CA PRO A 368 45.48 20.03 32.37
C PRO A 368 44.47 21.18 32.26
N THR A 369 44.73 22.28 32.97
CA THR A 369 43.95 23.52 32.89
C THR A 369 44.81 24.62 32.27
N HIS A 370 44.20 25.59 31.62
CA HIS A 370 44.96 26.71 31.07
C HIS A 370 45.59 27.53 32.20
N PRO A 371 46.91 27.81 32.14
CA PRO A 371 47.53 28.69 33.10
C PRO A 371 46.97 30.11 32.94
N ALA A 372 46.92 30.86 34.04
CA ALA A 372 46.61 32.29 33.98
C ALA A 372 47.67 33.02 33.16
N GLU A 373 47.30 34.16 32.57
CA GLU A 373 48.23 34.96 31.77
C GLU A 373 49.52 35.30 32.55
N GLY A 374 50.67 35.11 31.91
CA GLY A 374 52.00 35.30 32.52
C GLY A 374 52.49 34.17 33.43
N ARG A 375 51.70 33.11 33.68
CA ARG A 375 52.16 31.91 34.41
C ARG A 375 52.90 30.94 33.47
N PRO A 376 53.82 30.12 34.02
CA PRO A 376 54.51 29.10 33.22
C PRO A 376 53.51 28.12 32.61
N ILE A 377 53.87 27.62 31.43
CA ILE A 377 53.09 26.64 30.69
C ILE A 377 52.99 25.36 31.52
N VAL A 378 51.82 24.72 31.53
CA VAL A 378 51.60 23.45 32.25
C VAL A 378 52.46 22.36 31.66
N ASP A 379 53.22 21.68 32.53
CA ASP A 379 53.98 20.47 32.20
C ASP A 379 53.02 19.29 31.98
N LEU A 380 52.97 18.80 30.75
CA LEU A 380 52.10 17.71 30.35
C LEU A 380 52.56 16.34 30.83
N LYS A 381 53.81 16.19 31.32
CA LYS A 381 54.32 14.95 31.92
C LYS A 381 53.52 14.50 33.14
N LEU A 382 52.87 15.44 33.83
CA LEU A 382 52.02 15.18 35.00
C LEU A 382 50.59 14.74 34.63
N TYR A 383 50.25 14.72 33.34
CA TYR A 383 48.89 14.44 32.85
C TYR A 383 48.90 13.36 31.76
N PRO A 384 49.41 12.15 32.03
CA PRO A 384 49.43 11.09 31.02
C PRO A 384 48.02 10.68 30.61
N ILE A 385 47.89 10.12 29.40
CA ILE A 385 46.65 9.55 28.86
C ILE A 385 46.88 8.09 28.47
N LEU A 386 45.87 7.24 28.56
CA LEU A 386 45.98 5.87 28.04
C LEU A 386 45.85 5.86 26.51
N ASN A 387 46.58 4.96 25.86
CA ASN A 387 46.38 4.69 24.44
C ASN A 387 44.91 4.27 24.20
N LYS A 388 44.19 5.04 23.36
CA LYS A 388 42.77 4.82 23.05
C LYS A 388 42.47 3.40 22.56
N TYR A 389 43.33 2.85 21.72
CA TYR A 389 43.10 1.55 21.09
C TYR A 389 43.50 0.37 21.97
N GLY A 390 44.46 0.59 22.88
CA GLY A 390 44.86 -0.39 23.88
C GLY A 390 43.94 -0.45 25.10
N ALA A 391 43.39 0.70 25.48
CA ALA A 391 42.57 0.86 26.69
C ALA A 391 41.12 0.41 26.53
N SER A 392 40.64 0.18 25.31
CA SER A 392 39.31 -0.33 25.02
C SER A 392 39.39 -1.46 24.02
N TYR A 393 39.20 -2.68 24.51
CA TYR A 393 39.27 -3.90 23.74
C TYR A 393 37.88 -4.53 23.63
N GLU A 394 37.33 -4.54 22.42
CA GLU A 394 36.08 -5.23 22.13
C GLU A 394 36.36 -6.58 21.49
N PHE A 395 35.65 -7.62 21.94
CA PHE A 395 35.80 -8.97 21.44
C PHE A 395 34.47 -9.72 21.49
N GLN A 396 34.43 -10.84 20.80
CA GLN A 396 33.24 -11.67 20.69
C GLN A 396 33.58 -13.12 20.93
N ILE A 397 32.68 -13.83 21.62
CA ILE A 397 32.82 -15.26 21.92
C ILE A 397 31.60 -15.96 21.31
N PRO A 398 31.78 -16.83 20.30
CA PRO A 398 30.69 -17.58 19.69
C PRO A 398 30.17 -18.68 20.62
N PHE A 399 28.93 -19.10 20.37
CA PHE A 399 28.36 -20.31 20.95
C PHE A 399 28.78 -21.54 20.13
N ASN A 400 28.79 -22.71 20.76
CA ASN A 400 28.94 -23.96 20.04
C ASN A 400 27.63 -24.26 19.29
N THR A 401 27.66 -24.18 17.96
CA THR A 401 26.49 -24.37 17.10
C THR A 401 26.15 -25.84 16.88
N ARG A 402 27.01 -26.78 17.32
CA ARG A 402 26.87 -28.24 17.14
C ARG A 402 26.64 -28.65 15.68
N CYS A 403 27.21 -27.90 14.75
CA CYS A 403 27.15 -28.14 13.32
C CYS A 403 28.50 -28.65 12.79
N GLY A 404 29.10 -29.62 13.50
CA GLY A 404 30.40 -30.18 13.14
C GLY A 404 31.60 -29.30 13.49
N ASP A 405 32.75 -29.63 12.91
CA ASP A 405 34.05 -29.02 13.21
C ASP A 405 34.21 -27.60 12.61
N ASP A 406 33.47 -27.29 11.55
CA ASP A 406 33.49 -25.96 10.90
C ASP A 406 32.58 -24.94 11.63
N GLN A 407 31.73 -25.41 12.55
CA GLN A 407 30.80 -24.62 13.35
C GLN A 407 29.80 -23.79 12.53
N VAL A 408 29.63 -24.10 11.23
CA VAL A 408 28.71 -23.41 10.33
C VAL A 408 27.58 -24.36 9.96
N CYS A 409 26.39 -24.13 10.52
CA CYS A 409 25.22 -24.93 10.21
C CYS A 409 24.80 -24.79 8.74
N GLN A 410 25.10 -25.80 7.96
CA GLN A 410 24.68 -25.94 6.57
C GLN A 410 23.36 -26.70 6.51
N THR A 411 22.27 -25.96 6.36
CA THR A 411 20.91 -26.52 6.35
C THR A 411 20.42 -26.76 4.93
N ASP A 412 19.38 -27.57 4.82
CA ASP A 412 18.65 -27.82 3.57
C ASP A 412 17.17 -27.91 3.92
N LEU A 413 16.53 -26.74 4.01
CA LEU A 413 15.09 -26.65 4.26
C LEU A 413 14.34 -26.85 2.94
N VAL A 414 13.26 -27.63 3.00
CA VAL A 414 12.46 -27.95 1.82
C VAL A 414 11.00 -27.74 2.13
N LEU A 415 10.37 -26.89 1.33
CA LEU A 415 8.96 -26.54 1.44
C LEU A 415 8.14 -27.22 0.34
N LYS A 416 7.05 -27.89 0.75
CA LYS A 416 6.00 -28.37 -0.15
C LYS A 416 4.64 -27.95 0.38
N ALA A 417 3.77 -27.47 -0.49
CA ALA A 417 2.40 -27.15 -0.12
C ALA A 417 1.41 -27.56 -1.22
N VAL A 418 0.22 -27.99 -0.80
CA VAL A 418 -0.83 -28.50 -1.69
C VAL A 418 -2.20 -28.03 -1.17
N PHE A 419 -3.08 -27.60 -2.08
CA PHE A 419 -4.48 -27.33 -1.76
C PHE A 419 -5.25 -28.63 -1.53
N VAL A 420 -5.99 -28.70 -0.44
CA VAL A 420 -6.84 -29.86 -0.11
C VAL A 420 -8.11 -29.80 -0.97
N ASP A 421 -8.56 -30.94 -1.50
CA ASP A 421 -9.76 -31.09 -2.34
C ASP A 421 -9.81 -30.26 -3.65
N ILE A 422 -8.73 -29.56 -4.04
CA ILE A 422 -8.68 -28.75 -5.28
C ILE A 422 -7.61 -29.30 -6.22
N PRO A 423 -8.00 -30.03 -7.29
CA PRO A 423 -7.06 -30.56 -8.27
C PRO A 423 -6.50 -29.43 -9.16
N LYS A 424 -5.24 -29.60 -9.59
CA LYS A 424 -4.60 -28.69 -10.54
C LYS A 424 -5.08 -29.00 -11.96
N THR A 425 -5.68 -28.03 -12.64
CA THR A 425 -6.11 -28.14 -14.05
C THR A 425 -5.15 -27.43 -15.00
N GLU A 426 -5.32 -27.57 -16.32
CA GLU A 426 -4.54 -26.84 -17.34
C GLU A 426 -4.65 -25.31 -17.23
N LYS A 427 -5.73 -24.80 -16.62
CA LYS A 427 -5.96 -23.37 -16.34
C LYS A 427 -5.53 -22.94 -14.92
N GLY A 428 -4.83 -23.80 -14.19
CA GLY A 428 -4.44 -23.56 -12.78
C GLY A 428 -5.38 -24.25 -11.79
N TYR A 429 -5.38 -23.78 -10.55
CA TYR A 429 -6.32 -24.24 -9.53
C TYR A 429 -7.63 -23.46 -9.67
N VAL A 430 -8.76 -24.16 -9.80
CA VAL A 430 -10.10 -23.57 -9.92
C VAL A 430 -10.99 -24.20 -8.86
N SER A 431 -11.68 -23.36 -8.07
CA SER A 431 -12.63 -23.83 -7.06
C SER A 431 -14.00 -23.16 -7.25
N ASN A 432 -15.06 -23.97 -7.20
CA ASN A 432 -16.45 -23.51 -7.23
C ASN A 432 -16.93 -23.30 -5.79
N VAL A 433 -17.16 -22.05 -5.40
CA VAL A 433 -17.56 -21.73 -4.04
C VAL A 433 -19.08 -21.70 -3.95
N GLY A 434 -19.67 -22.90 -3.98
CA GLY A 434 -21.10 -23.15 -3.76
C GLY A 434 -21.40 -23.75 -2.39
N ASP A 435 -20.56 -24.69 -1.89
CA ASP A 435 -20.89 -25.53 -0.73
C ASP A 435 -19.97 -25.37 0.49
N LYS A 436 -18.74 -24.88 0.31
CA LYS A 436 -17.74 -24.70 1.39
C LYS A 436 -17.23 -23.26 1.39
N ASP A 437 -17.22 -22.61 2.55
CA ASP A 437 -16.73 -21.24 2.74
C ASP A 437 -15.28 -21.18 3.27
N TYR A 438 -14.55 -22.28 3.17
CA TYR A 438 -13.16 -22.39 3.63
C TYR A 438 -12.26 -23.08 2.61
N LEU A 439 -10.96 -22.79 2.69
CA LEU A 439 -9.87 -23.28 1.88
C LEU A 439 -8.78 -23.85 2.79
N ASP A 440 -8.44 -25.12 2.61
CA ASP A 440 -7.39 -25.79 3.39
C ASP A 440 -6.11 -25.97 2.54
N ILE A 441 -4.97 -25.60 3.11
CA ILE A 441 -3.63 -25.79 2.49
C ILE A 441 -2.77 -26.62 3.43
N THR A 442 -2.29 -27.78 2.97
CA THR A 442 -1.35 -28.62 3.71
C THR A 442 0.08 -28.17 3.41
N PHE A 443 0.81 -27.78 4.45
CA PHE A 443 2.23 -27.45 4.39
C PHE A 443 3.07 -28.60 4.92
N THR A 444 4.12 -28.96 4.20
CA THR A 444 5.13 -29.93 4.60
C THR A 444 6.50 -29.29 4.52
N VAL A 445 7.19 -29.20 5.66
CA VAL A 445 8.56 -28.66 5.76
C VAL A 445 9.50 -29.74 6.28
N GLU A 446 10.61 -29.96 5.58
CA GLU A 446 11.62 -30.95 5.91
C GLU A 446 12.98 -30.28 5.98
N ASN A 447 13.80 -30.64 6.98
CA ASN A 447 15.21 -30.25 7.03
C ASN A 447 16.08 -31.45 6.68
N ARG A 448 16.80 -31.45 5.57
CA ARG A 448 17.55 -32.62 5.05
C ARG A 448 19.03 -32.66 5.44
N LYS A 449 19.57 -31.59 6.02
CA LYS A 449 20.98 -31.49 6.41
C LYS A 449 21.13 -31.16 7.89
N GLU A 450 21.99 -30.21 8.25
CA GLU A 450 22.31 -29.90 9.65
C GLU A 450 21.19 -29.09 10.32
N LYS A 451 21.42 -28.63 11.55
CA LYS A 451 20.39 -27.97 12.36
C LYS A 451 20.03 -26.58 11.82
N ALA A 452 18.73 -26.32 11.67
CA ALA A 452 18.21 -25.02 11.28
C ALA A 452 17.73 -24.23 12.50
N TYR A 453 18.48 -23.21 12.89
CA TYR A 453 18.11 -22.37 14.03
C TYR A 453 17.09 -21.30 13.62
N GLN A 454 16.16 -21.00 14.52
CA GLN A 454 15.02 -20.11 14.30
C GLN A 454 14.28 -20.38 12.97
N ALA A 455 14.09 -21.67 12.64
CA ALA A 455 13.39 -22.05 11.43
C ALA A 455 11.91 -21.67 11.52
N ALA A 456 11.40 -20.97 10.51
CA ALA A 456 10.01 -20.54 10.44
C ALA A 456 9.50 -20.54 8.99
N LEU A 457 8.21 -20.83 8.83
CA LEU A 457 7.46 -20.65 7.60
C LEU A 457 6.78 -19.28 7.61
N PHE A 458 6.99 -18.50 6.55
CA PHE A 458 6.34 -17.22 6.30
C PHE A 458 5.36 -17.38 5.15
N LEU A 459 4.07 -17.27 5.43
CA LEU A 459 3.01 -17.35 4.42
C LEU A 459 2.40 -15.97 4.19
N THR A 460 2.51 -15.48 2.96
CA THR A 460 1.79 -14.30 2.47
C THR A 460 0.55 -14.74 1.70
N TYR A 461 -0.58 -14.12 2.02
CA TYR A 461 -1.89 -14.37 1.39
C TYR A 461 -2.65 -13.05 1.23
N ASP A 462 -3.75 -13.05 0.47
CA ASP A 462 -4.58 -11.86 0.22
C ASP A 462 -5.60 -11.62 1.36
N PRO A 463 -5.37 -10.64 2.27
CA PRO A 463 -6.22 -10.44 3.45
C PRO A 463 -7.56 -9.75 3.13
N GLU A 464 -7.73 -9.28 1.89
CA GLU A 464 -8.97 -8.66 1.42
C GLU A 464 -10.05 -9.72 1.14
N GLU A 465 -9.67 -10.94 0.74
CA GLU A 465 -10.60 -12.02 0.37
C GLU A 465 -10.61 -13.17 1.38
N LEU A 466 -9.61 -13.24 2.28
CA LEU A 466 -9.45 -14.33 3.25
C LEU A 466 -9.38 -13.81 4.69
N GLU A 467 -10.12 -14.44 5.59
CA GLU A 467 -9.98 -14.28 7.04
C GLU A 467 -8.65 -14.89 7.55
N LEU A 468 -8.28 -14.55 8.78
CA LEU A 468 -7.11 -15.10 9.46
C LEU A 468 -7.16 -16.64 9.49
N PRO A 469 -6.07 -17.33 9.08
CA PRO A 469 -6.08 -18.77 9.03
C PRO A 469 -6.06 -19.41 10.41
N MET A 470 -6.69 -20.57 10.53
CA MET A 470 -6.61 -21.44 11.69
C MET A 470 -5.74 -22.65 11.37
N VAL A 471 -4.84 -23.02 12.29
CA VAL A 471 -4.08 -24.27 12.19
C VAL A 471 -5.03 -25.43 12.53
N VAL A 472 -5.23 -26.36 11.61
CA VAL A 472 -6.14 -27.51 11.78
C VAL A 472 -5.33 -28.80 11.62
N GLY A 473 -5.33 -29.68 12.62
CA GLY A 473 -4.71 -31.01 12.54
C GLY A 473 -3.16 -31.01 12.46
N GLY A 474 -2.51 -31.77 13.35
CA GLY A 474 -1.04 -31.89 13.39
C GLY A 474 -0.36 -31.07 14.49
N ALA A 475 0.96 -31.27 14.66
CA ALA A 475 1.78 -30.88 15.82
C ALA A 475 1.49 -29.47 16.40
N LYS A 476 1.55 -29.32 17.73
CA LYS A 476 1.41 -28.04 18.46
C LYS A 476 2.56 -27.07 18.14
N LEU A 477 2.59 -26.53 16.93
CA LEU A 477 3.52 -25.50 16.50
C LEU A 477 2.99 -24.13 16.91
N GLY A 478 3.88 -23.30 17.48
CA GLY A 478 3.54 -21.90 17.77
C GLY A 478 3.47 -21.11 16.47
N TRP A 479 2.49 -20.21 16.38
CA TRP A 479 2.33 -19.33 15.23
C TRP A 479 1.93 -17.92 15.67
N GLU A 480 2.27 -16.94 14.85
CA GLU A 480 1.94 -15.53 15.05
C GLU A 480 1.60 -14.85 13.72
N THR A 481 1.11 -13.62 13.79
CA THR A 481 0.77 -12.81 12.61
C THR A 481 1.62 -11.55 12.60
N VAL A 482 2.17 -11.22 11.43
CA VAL A 482 2.97 -10.01 11.22
C VAL A 482 2.20 -9.13 10.24
N GLY A 483 1.54 -8.11 10.76
CA GLY A 483 0.62 -7.27 9.96
C GLY A 483 -0.70 -7.99 9.65
N LYS A 484 -1.31 -7.68 8.49
CA LYS A 484 -2.61 -8.25 8.09
C LYS A 484 -2.50 -9.43 7.13
N ASN A 485 -1.39 -9.58 6.40
CA ASN A 485 -1.25 -10.48 5.26
C ASN A 485 -0.18 -11.57 5.43
N VAL A 486 0.56 -11.58 6.55
CA VAL A 486 1.65 -12.55 6.79
C VAL A 486 1.38 -13.37 8.05
N VAL A 487 1.45 -14.69 7.90
CA VAL A 487 1.39 -15.68 8.98
C VAL A 487 2.77 -16.30 9.14
N VAL A 488 3.25 -16.38 10.38
CA VAL A 488 4.55 -16.97 10.72
C VAL A 488 4.31 -18.21 11.57
N VAL A 489 4.77 -19.38 11.10
CA VAL A 489 4.71 -20.64 11.85
C VAL A 489 6.12 -21.02 12.28
N HIS A 490 6.36 -21.10 13.60
CA HIS A 490 7.66 -21.47 14.13
C HIS A 490 7.86 -22.98 14.05
N LEU A 491 8.90 -23.41 13.33
CA LEU A 491 9.20 -24.81 13.05
C LEU A 491 10.21 -25.40 14.03
N GLY A 492 11.01 -24.57 14.70
CA GLY A 492 11.93 -25.02 15.75
C GLY A 492 13.12 -24.08 15.96
N ASN A 493 13.71 -24.15 17.16
CA ASN A 493 14.96 -23.46 17.46
C ASN A 493 15.88 -24.36 18.32
N PRO A 494 16.66 -25.28 17.68
CA PRO A 494 16.70 -25.56 16.24
C PRO A 494 15.61 -26.53 15.76
N MET A 495 15.37 -26.54 14.45
CA MET A 495 14.76 -27.65 13.72
C MET A 495 15.88 -28.64 13.38
N ASP A 496 15.84 -29.83 13.99
CA ASP A 496 16.89 -30.84 13.85
C ASP A 496 16.99 -31.42 12.44
N SER A 497 18.12 -32.09 12.18
CA SER A 497 18.38 -32.84 10.94
C SER A 497 17.33 -33.93 10.72
N ASN A 498 16.85 -34.06 9.48
CA ASN A 498 15.82 -35.01 9.03
C ASN A 498 14.45 -34.85 9.72
N LEU A 499 14.22 -33.74 10.44
CA LEU A 499 12.93 -33.45 11.04
C LEU A 499 11.96 -32.98 9.95
N LYS A 500 10.74 -33.52 9.97
CA LYS A 500 9.66 -33.19 9.04
C LYS A 500 8.42 -32.75 9.80
N HIS A 501 7.93 -31.54 9.50
CA HIS A 501 6.67 -31.01 9.99
C HIS A 501 5.62 -31.04 8.88
N SER A 502 4.40 -31.44 9.23
CA SER A 502 3.22 -31.38 8.37
C SER A 502 2.05 -30.82 9.15
N PHE A 503 1.39 -29.79 8.62
CA PHE A 503 0.26 -29.12 9.25
C PHE A 503 -0.63 -28.44 8.20
N ASP A 504 -1.91 -28.27 8.53
CA ASP A 504 -2.86 -27.61 7.62
C ASP A 504 -3.20 -26.20 8.12
N LEU A 505 -3.27 -25.25 7.19
CA LEU A 505 -3.80 -23.91 7.42
C LEU A 505 -5.15 -23.77 6.71
N ARG A 506 -6.20 -23.53 7.51
CA ARG A 506 -7.57 -23.30 7.05
C ARG A 506 -7.87 -21.81 6.95
N PHE A 507 -8.17 -21.34 5.75
CA PHE A 507 -8.60 -19.97 5.46
C PHE A 507 -10.11 -19.94 5.27
N LYS A 508 -10.79 -18.92 5.82
CA LYS A 508 -12.22 -18.70 5.57
C LYS A 508 -12.41 -17.57 4.56
N LEU A 509 -13.32 -17.72 3.62
CA LEU A 509 -13.59 -16.75 2.57
C LEU A 509 -14.43 -15.58 3.10
N MET A 510 -13.98 -14.35 2.85
CA MET A 510 -14.70 -13.14 3.24
C MET A 510 -15.97 -12.97 2.40
N ARG A 511 -17.14 -12.84 3.05
CA ARG A 511 -18.45 -12.68 2.40
C ARG A 511 -18.87 -11.21 2.18
N GLY A 512 -17.93 -10.28 2.00
CA GLY A 512 -18.17 -8.83 2.00
C GLY A 512 -18.01 -8.12 0.65
N ARG A 513 -18.21 -6.78 0.63
CA ARG A 513 -18.00 -5.88 -0.52
C ARG A 513 -16.49 -5.69 -0.84
N THR A 514 -15.79 -6.77 -1.21
CA THR A 514 -14.33 -6.76 -1.43
C THR A 514 -13.98 -6.35 -2.87
N GLU A 515 -13.00 -5.46 -3.04
CA GLU A 515 -12.64 -4.82 -4.32
C GLU A 515 -11.96 -5.75 -5.35
N GLY A 516 -11.51 -6.93 -4.93
CA GLY A 516 -10.62 -7.81 -5.70
C GLY A 516 -11.29 -8.95 -6.47
N ILE A 517 -12.45 -8.73 -7.09
CA ILE A 517 -13.23 -9.82 -7.70
C ILE A 517 -12.75 -10.11 -9.15
N GLY A 518 -12.30 -11.35 -9.39
CA GLY A 518 -11.86 -11.88 -10.69
C GLY A 518 -10.35 -12.14 -10.82
N ARG A 519 -9.52 -11.56 -9.93
CA ARG A 519 -8.08 -11.87 -9.89
C ARG A 519 -7.85 -13.21 -9.18
N PRO A 520 -6.89 -14.03 -9.63
CA PRO A 520 -6.50 -15.22 -8.88
C PRO A 520 -5.91 -14.82 -7.53
N LEU A 521 -6.30 -15.53 -6.46
CA LEU A 521 -5.71 -15.37 -5.13
C LEU A 521 -4.25 -15.80 -5.18
N GLN A 522 -3.35 -14.96 -4.66
CA GLN A 522 -1.93 -15.25 -4.66
C GLN A 522 -1.49 -15.75 -3.28
N PHE A 523 -0.81 -16.89 -3.29
CA PHE A 523 -0.17 -17.43 -2.11
C PHE A 523 1.33 -17.52 -2.35
N SER A 524 2.10 -17.01 -1.40
CA SER A 524 3.56 -17.11 -1.42
C SER A 524 4.04 -17.52 -0.03
N ALA A 525 4.58 -18.73 0.06
CA ALA A 525 5.15 -19.27 1.27
C ALA A 525 6.68 -19.39 1.12
N ILE A 526 7.41 -19.00 2.15
CA ILE A 526 8.86 -19.08 2.21
C ILE A 526 9.24 -19.70 3.55
N VAL A 527 10.02 -20.77 3.54
CA VAL A 527 10.68 -21.27 4.75
C VAL A 527 12.04 -20.58 4.85
N ASN A 528 12.34 -20.05 6.03
CA ASN A 528 13.62 -19.40 6.27
C ASN A 528 14.18 -19.79 7.63
N SER A 529 15.49 -19.71 7.77
CA SER A 529 16.20 -19.87 9.02
C SER A 529 17.39 -18.92 9.08
N THR A 530 17.96 -18.79 10.26
CA THR A 530 19.21 -18.04 10.47
C THR A 530 20.48 -18.84 10.15
N SER A 531 20.34 -20.14 9.85
CA SER A 531 21.45 -21.00 9.43
C SER A 531 21.82 -20.76 7.95
N LYS A 532 22.99 -21.25 7.51
CA LYS A 532 23.43 -21.11 6.12
C LYS A 532 22.70 -22.13 5.25
N GLU A 533 21.74 -21.65 4.48
CA GLU A 533 20.99 -22.46 3.53
C GLU A 533 21.86 -22.88 2.33
N THR A 534 21.81 -24.18 1.99
CA THR A 534 22.56 -24.74 0.86
C THR A 534 21.76 -24.74 -0.44
N ASN A 535 20.44 -24.87 -0.36
CA ASN A 535 19.55 -24.80 -1.50
C ASN A 535 18.39 -23.84 -1.22
N PRO A 536 18.53 -22.53 -1.52
CA PRO A 536 17.43 -21.59 -1.27
C PRO A 536 16.27 -21.76 -2.27
N GLY A 537 16.42 -22.55 -3.34
CA GLY A 537 15.44 -22.65 -4.42
C GLY A 537 14.17 -23.44 -4.07
N ASP A 538 14.27 -24.43 -3.19
CA ASP A 538 13.17 -25.29 -2.75
C ASP A 538 12.56 -24.86 -1.39
N ASN A 539 12.97 -23.69 -0.91
CA ASN A 539 12.38 -23.01 0.24
C ASN A 539 11.16 -22.16 -0.09
N VAL A 540 10.82 -22.01 -1.38
CA VAL A 540 9.77 -21.12 -1.84
C VAL A 540 8.65 -21.93 -2.51
N TRP A 541 7.42 -21.64 -2.13
CA TRP A 541 6.22 -22.11 -2.80
C TRP A 541 5.34 -20.93 -3.18
N LYS A 542 4.94 -20.88 -4.45
CA LYS A 542 4.02 -19.88 -4.98
C LYS A 542 2.91 -20.58 -5.73
N SER A 543 1.68 -20.12 -5.52
CA SER A 543 0.52 -20.67 -6.21
C SER A 543 -0.56 -19.61 -6.39
N GLU A 544 -1.34 -19.79 -7.44
CA GLU A 544 -2.46 -18.93 -7.81
C GLU A 544 -3.73 -19.78 -7.84
N LEU A 545 -4.78 -19.30 -7.15
CA LEU A 545 -6.08 -19.97 -7.07
C LEU A 545 -7.17 -19.07 -7.64
N GLN A 546 -7.81 -19.51 -8.71
CA GLN A 546 -8.96 -18.83 -9.28
C GLN A 546 -10.24 -19.31 -8.59
N ILE A 547 -11.00 -18.37 -8.03
CA ILE A 547 -12.27 -18.62 -7.36
C ILE A 547 -13.42 -18.27 -8.32
N ILE A 548 -14.30 -19.23 -8.59
CA ILE A 548 -15.55 -19.00 -9.31
C ILE A 548 -16.69 -18.91 -8.29
N LYS A 549 -17.38 -17.78 -8.24
CA LYS A 549 -18.52 -17.53 -7.35
C LYS A 549 -19.81 -17.72 -8.16
N LYS A 550 -20.81 -18.43 -7.63
CA LYS A 550 -22.13 -18.56 -8.29
C LYS A 550 -23.14 -17.60 -7.67
N ALA A 551 -23.77 -16.75 -8.46
CA ALA A 551 -24.88 -15.90 -8.04
C ALA A 551 -26.23 -16.53 -8.45
N GLU A 552 -27.30 -16.15 -7.74
CA GLU A 552 -28.67 -16.51 -8.08
C GLU A 552 -29.48 -15.21 -8.13
N LEU A 553 -29.53 -14.57 -9.29
CA LEU A 553 -30.30 -13.35 -9.51
C LEU A 553 -31.73 -13.71 -9.94
N GLU A 554 -32.70 -12.84 -9.66
CA GLU A 554 -34.09 -13.02 -10.08
C GLU A 554 -34.77 -11.66 -10.26
N LEU A 555 -35.54 -11.49 -11.34
CA LEU A 555 -36.35 -10.29 -11.57
C LEU A 555 -37.85 -10.60 -11.43
N VAL A 556 -38.51 -9.96 -10.48
CA VAL A 556 -39.97 -10.06 -10.26
C VAL A 556 -40.62 -8.73 -10.57
N GLY A 557 -41.87 -8.69 -11.00
CA GLY A 557 -42.58 -7.42 -11.18
C GLY A 557 -44.10 -7.53 -11.11
N ALA A 558 -44.76 -6.42 -10.79
CA ALA A 558 -46.20 -6.30 -10.66
C ALA A 558 -46.70 -4.90 -11.05
N SER A 559 -47.95 -4.80 -11.49
CA SER A 559 -48.62 -3.53 -11.77
C SER A 559 -49.54 -3.12 -10.62
N ASP A 560 -49.54 -1.84 -10.28
CA ASP A 560 -50.40 -1.19 -9.29
C ASP A 560 -51.11 0.04 -9.89
N PRO A 561 -52.43 0.01 -10.08
CA PRO A 561 -53.31 -1.15 -9.93
C PRO A 561 -53.20 -2.12 -11.15
N PRO A 562 -53.41 -3.44 -10.96
CA PRO A 562 -53.33 -4.41 -12.05
C PRO A 562 -54.49 -4.30 -13.06
N LEU A 563 -55.60 -3.70 -12.63
CA LEU A 563 -56.85 -3.55 -13.38
C LEU A 563 -57.26 -2.07 -13.36
N ILE A 564 -57.47 -1.48 -14.53
CA ILE A 564 -57.90 -0.09 -14.69
C ILE A 564 -59.12 0.02 -15.60
N ARG A 565 -59.83 1.15 -15.49
CA ARG A 565 -60.91 1.51 -16.41
C ARG A 565 -60.58 2.81 -17.11
N TYR A 566 -60.83 2.90 -18.41
CA TYR A 566 -60.62 4.12 -19.20
C TYR A 566 -61.93 4.64 -19.79
N GLY A 567 -62.13 5.94 -19.69
CA GLY A 567 -63.36 6.66 -20.08
C GLY A 567 -63.18 8.16 -19.85
N GLY A 568 -64.23 8.94 -20.08
CA GLY A 568 -64.21 10.41 -19.96
C GLY A 568 -64.28 11.13 -21.30
N GLU A 569 -64.00 12.44 -21.29
CA GLU A 569 -64.03 13.28 -22.50
C GLU A 569 -62.73 13.16 -23.29
N VAL A 570 -62.85 13.10 -24.61
CA VAL A 570 -61.69 13.11 -25.52
C VAL A 570 -61.07 14.51 -25.53
N ARG A 571 -59.80 14.60 -25.12
CA ARG A 571 -59.02 15.84 -25.09
C ARG A 571 -57.78 15.73 -25.96
N ASP A 572 -57.48 16.82 -26.67
CA ASP A 572 -56.29 16.96 -27.51
C ASP A 572 -55.04 17.24 -26.66
N GLU A 573 -53.85 16.88 -27.17
CA GLU A 573 -52.56 17.08 -26.49
C GLU A 573 -52.34 18.50 -25.97
N SER A 574 -52.79 19.53 -26.71
CA SER A 574 -52.62 20.95 -26.33
C SER A 574 -53.61 21.44 -25.28
N SER A 575 -54.60 20.62 -24.91
CA SER A 575 -55.65 20.92 -23.93
C SER A 575 -55.44 20.18 -22.60
N MET A 576 -54.28 19.53 -22.42
CA MET A 576 -53.92 18.84 -21.20
C MET A 576 -53.11 19.77 -20.29
N ASP A 577 -53.67 20.15 -19.15
CA ASP A 577 -53.02 21.08 -18.21
C ASP A 577 -52.57 20.38 -16.92
N LEU A 578 -53.28 19.33 -16.51
CA LEU A 578 -53.04 18.57 -15.29
C LEU A 578 -52.69 17.11 -15.61
N GLU A 579 -51.92 16.44 -14.74
CA GLU A 579 -51.65 15.01 -14.92
C GLU A 579 -52.94 14.17 -14.94
N GLU A 580 -53.98 14.60 -14.20
CA GLU A 580 -55.30 13.96 -14.21
C GLU A 580 -56.02 14.00 -15.57
N ASP A 581 -55.68 14.94 -16.45
CA ASP A 581 -56.30 15.08 -17.77
C ASP A 581 -55.84 14.00 -18.76
N ILE A 582 -54.70 13.34 -18.49
CA ILE A 582 -54.13 12.30 -19.35
C ILE A 582 -54.94 10.99 -19.24
N GLY A 583 -55.27 10.61 -18.00
CA GLY A 583 -55.96 9.35 -17.69
C GLY A 583 -55.46 8.71 -16.39
N VAL A 584 -55.81 7.43 -16.20
CA VAL A 584 -55.58 6.71 -14.92
C VAL A 584 -54.09 6.49 -14.66
N MET A 585 -53.68 6.66 -13.40
CA MET A 585 -52.31 6.40 -12.94
C MET A 585 -52.02 4.90 -12.87
N VAL A 586 -50.86 4.50 -13.40
CA VAL A 586 -50.38 3.12 -13.44
C VAL A 586 -48.93 3.09 -12.96
N ARG A 587 -48.62 2.19 -12.03
CA ARG A 587 -47.26 1.95 -11.56
C ARG A 587 -46.82 0.55 -11.90
N HIS A 588 -45.65 0.41 -12.51
CA HIS A 588 -45.03 -0.91 -12.67
C HIS A 588 -43.84 -0.99 -11.71
N ASN A 589 -43.96 -1.87 -10.72
CA ASN A 589 -42.93 -2.12 -9.72
C ASN A 589 -42.16 -3.38 -10.10
N TYR A 590 -40.84 -3.29 -10.15
CA TYR A 590 -39.94 -4.42 -10.37
C TYR A 590 -39.05 -4.61 -9.17
N THR A 591 -38.91 -5.84 -8.68
CA THR A 591 -37.99 -6.18 -7.60
C THR A 591 -36.89 -7.08 -8.13
N LEU A 592 -35.64 -6.63 -7.99
CA LEU A 592 -34.45 -7.40 -8.34
C LEU A 592 -33.95 -8.11 -7.09
N HIS A 593 -33.97 -9.43 -7.06
CA HIS A 593 -33.56 -10.25 -5.93
C HIS A 593 -32.16 -10.85 -6.19
N ASN A 594 -31.29 -10.81 -5.17
CA ASN A 594 -30.10 -11.65 -5.11
C ASN A 594 -30.31 -12.75 -4.06
N LYS A 595 -30.70 -13.94 -4.47
CA LYS A 595 -30.88 -15.12 -3.61
C LYS A 595 -29.56 -15.83 -3.30
N GLY A 596 -28.50 -15.50 -4.03
CA GLY A 596 -27.19 -16.11 -3.89
C GLY A 596 -26.49 -15.72 -2.58
N PRO A 597 -25.54 -16.54 -2.10
CA PRO A 597 -24.78 -16.27 -0.87
C PRO A 597 -23.72 -15.15 -1.04
N TRP A 598 -23.52 -14.64 -2.26
CA TRP A 598 -22.48 -13.69 -2.61
C TRP A 598 -23.05 -12.34 -3.06
N THR A 599 -22.32 -11.26 -2.77
CA THR A 599 -22.63 -9.92 -3.29
C THR A 599 -22.19 -9.81 -4.75
N VAL A 600 -23.03 -9.24 -5.61
CA VAL A 600 -22.77 -9.09 -7.06
C VAL A 600 -22.52 -7.62 -7.41
N ARG A 601 -21.64 -7.33 -8.37
CA ARG A 601 -21.30 -5.94 -8.77
C ARG A 601 -21.78 -5.62 -10.19
N ASN A 602 -21.92 -4.32 -10.49
CA ASN A 602 -22.28 -3.80 -11.82
C ASN A 602 -23.43 -4.57 -12.50
N VAL A 603 -24.54 -4.73 -11.79
CA VAL A 603 -25.73 -5.36 -12.34
C VAL A 603 -26.53 -4.32 -13.10
N TYR A 604 -26.90 -4.60 -14.35
CA TYR A 604 -27.73 -3.72 -15.16
C TYR A 604 -29.12 -4.31 -15.35
N ALA A 605 -30.14 -3.64 -14.84
CA ALA A 605 -31.53 -3.99 -15.11
C ALA A 605 -32.06 -3.09 -16.24
N LYS A 606 -32.43 -3.68 -17.38
CA LYS A 606 -32.94 -2.98 -18.56
C LYS A 606 -34.43 -3.24 -18.74
N PHE A 607 -35.18 -2.18 -18.97
CA PHE A 607 -36.63 -2.21 -19.13
C PHE A 607 -37.05 -1.58 -20.44
N GLU A 608 -37.86 -2.26 -21.22
CA GLU A 608 -38.50 -1.76 -22.43
C GLU A 608 -39.91 -1.23 -22.06
N TRP A 609 -40.10 0.07 -22.26
CA TRP A 609 -41.32 0.78 -21.85
C TRP A 609 -42.23 1.13 -23.05
N PRO A 610 -43.50 0.69 -23.08
CA PRO A 610 -44.41 0.88 -24.21
C PRO A 610 -45.08 2.27 -24.19
N PHE A 611 -44.44 3.25 -24.81
CA PHE A 611 -44.88 4.66 -24.72
C PHE A 611 -45.87 5.07 -25.81
N GLN A 612 -45.82 4.42 -26.98
CA GLN A 612 -46.72 4.68 -28.11
C GLN A 612 -47.23 3.38 -28.73
N VAL A 613 -48.46 3.41 -29.23
CA VAL A 613 -49.04 2.33 -30.03
C VAL A 613 -48.31 2.23 -31.36
N GLU A 614 -47.99 1.01 -31.81
CA GLU A 614 -47.26 0.80 -33.06
C GLU A 614 -48.02 1.40 -34.26
N SER A 615 -47.30 2.16 -35.09
CA SER A 615 -47.89 2.86 -36.23
C SER A 615 -46.83 3.19 -37.28
N PRO A 616 -47.15 3.04 -38.58
CA PRO A 616 -46.27 3.41 -39.69
C PRO A 616 -46.02 4.93 -39.80
N ARG A 617 -46.71 5.77 -39.01
CA ARG A 617 -46.47 7.22 -38.94
C ARG A 617 -45.25 7.54 -38.06
N GLN A 618 -44.53 8.62 -38.38
CA GLN A 618 -43.39 9.10 -37.57
C GLN A 618 -43.79 9.46 -36.12
N LYS A 619 -45.01 9.95 -35.90
CA LYS A 619 -45.61 10.14 -34.56
C LYS A 619 -46.79 9.19 -34.40
N GLY A 620 -46.72 8.28 -33.43
CA GLY A 620 -47.81 7.37 -33.05
C GLY A 620 -48.72 7.97 -31.98
N LYS A 621 -49.83 7.29 -31.67
CA LYS A 621 -50.70 7.65 -30.53
C LYS A 621 -50.08 7.16 -29.22
N TRP A 622 -50.19 7.93 -28.14
CA TRP A 622 -49.64 7.60 -26.82
C TRP A 622 -50.32 6.36 -26.21
N ALA A 623 -49.53 5.53 -25.51
CA ALA A 623 -49.98 4.38 -24.73
C ALA A 623 -49.79 4.65 -23.23
N LEU A 624 -48.63 4.31 -22.66
CA LEU A 624 -48.26 4.68 -21.29
C LEU A 624 -47.35 5.91 -21.28
N TYR A 625 -47.88 7.01 -20.74
CA TYR A 625 -47.18 8.26 -20.59
C TYR A 625 -46.32 8.25 -19.31
N LEU A 626 -45.00 8.21 -19.46
CA LEU A 626 -44.07 8.19 -18.34
C LEU A 626 -43.93 9.61 -17.74
N LEU A 627 -44.28 9.75 -16.46
CA LEU A 627 -44.36 11.05 -15.78
C LEU A 627 -43.02 11.53 -15.25
N ASP A 628 -42.21 10.61 -14.71
CA ASP A 628 -40.92 10.89 -14.12
C ASP A 628 -39.88 9.82 -14.50
N VAL A 629 -38.62 10.10 -14.19
CA VAL A 629 -37.55 9.13 -14.38
C VAL A 629 -37.72 8.02 -13.33
N PRO A 630 -37.82 6.74 -13.72
CA PRO A 630 -37.98 5.64 -12.78
C PRO A 630 -36.87 5.62 -11.73
N THR A 631 -37.22 5.22 -10.51
CA THR A 631 -36.29 5.21 -9.37
C THR A 631 -36.09 3.80 -8.83
N ALA A 632 -34.85 3.44 -8.56
CA ALA A 632 -34.45 2.23 -7.85
C ALA A 632 -34.22 2.55 -6.37
N THR A 633 -34.98 1.91 -5.50
CA THR A 633 -34.88 2.01 -4.03
C THR A 633 -34.15 0.79 -3.49
N ILE A 634 -33.01 1.01 -2.86
CA ILE A 634 -32.15 -0.02 -2.27
C ILE A 634 -32.28 0.08 -0.74
N TYR A 635 -32.68 -1.03 -0.12
CA TYR A 635 -32.72 -1.16 1.34
C TYR A 635 -31.41 -1.79 1.81
N ASN A 636 -30.55 -1.01 2.45
CA ASN A 636 -29.28 -1.50 2.97
C ASN A 636 -29.48 -2.22 4.32
N THR A 637 -28.55 -3.11 4.64
CA THR A 637 -28.55 -3.90 5.89
C THR A 637 -28.39 -3.06 7.16
N ASP A 638 -27.91 -1.82 7.04
CA ASP A 638 -27.80 -0.84 8.12
C ASP A 638 -29.10 -0.05 8.38
N GLY A 639 -30.17 -0.34 7.61
CA GLY A 639 -31.46 0.33 7.69
C GLY A 639 -31.54 1.64 6.90
N SER A 640 -30.49 2.02 6.17
CA SER A 640 -30.54 3.16 5.24
C SER A 640 -31.27 2.81 3.95
N VAL A 641 -31.93 3.81 3.36
CA VAL A 641 -32.63 3.69 2.07
C VAL A 641 -31.91 4.57 1.06
N ASP A 642 -31.30 3.97 0.04
CA ASP A 642 -30.68 4.68 -1.08
C ASP A 642 -31.65 4.70 -2.27
N ILE A 643 -31.96 5.89 -2.80
CA ILE A 643 -32.90 6.07 -3.91
C ILE A 643 -32.13 6.66 -5.09
N ARG A 644 -32.01 5.89 -6.17
CA ARG A 644 -31.26 6.28 -7.37
C ARG A 644 -32.19 6.39 -8.58
N ARG A 645 -31.96 7.39 -9.44
CA ARG A 645 -32.69 7.53 -10.70
C ARG A 645 -32.06 6.64 -11.78
N CYS A 646 -32.89 5.92 -12.53
CA CYS A 646 -32.44 5.15 -13.67
C CYS A 646 -32.09 6.05 -14.87
N SER A 647 -31.32 5.52 -15.81
CA SER A 647 -30.99 6.20 -17.07
C SER A 647 -32.05 5.91 -18.12
N VAL A 648 -32.52 6.96 -18.83
CA VAL A 648 -33.51 6.83 -19.90
C VAL A 648 -32.91 7.36 -21.19
N GLU A 649 -32.93 6.55 -22.25
CA GLU A 649 -32.49 7.00 -23.58
C GLU A 649 -33.33 8.19 -24.04
N ARG A 650 -32.68 9.23 -24.60
CA ARG A 650 -33.35 10.46 -25.08
C ARG A 650 -34.42 11.00 -24.12
N LYS A 651 -34.06 11.13 -22.84
CA LYS A 651 -34.95 11.59 -21.74
C LYS A 651 -35.93 12.72 -22.11
N LEU A 652 -35.47 13.75 -22.84
CA LEU A 652 -36.30 14.90 -23.24
C LEU A 652 -37.45 14.55 -24.20
N GLU A 653 -37.35 13.43 -24.93
CA GLU A 653 -38.39 12.96 -25.87
C GLU A 653 -39.39 12.01 -25.20
N HIS A 654 -39.00 11.35 -24.11
CA HIS A 654 -39.71 10.19 -23.56
C HIS A 654 -40.24 10.35 -22.12
N VAL A 655 -39.66 11.25 -21.32
CA VAL A 655 -40.09 11.51 -19.94
C VAL A 655 -40.76 12.87 -19.88
N ASN A 656 -42.06 12.88 -19.59
CA ASN A 656 -42.89 14.08 -19.56
C ASN A 656 -42.58 15.12 -20.66
N PRO A 657 -42.59 14.76 -21.96
CA PRO A 657 -42.22 15.67 -23.05
C PRO A 657 -43.21 16.84 -23.23
N LEU A 658 -44.38 16.78 -22.60
CA LEU A 658 -45.37 17.86 -22.59
C LEU A 658 -45.12 18.75 -21.37
N ASP A 659 -44.08 19.58 -21.47
CA ASP A 659 -43.53 20.43 -20.39
C ASP A 659 -44.52 21.45 -19.79
N HIS A 660 -45.75 21.54 -20.32
CA HIS A 660 -46.83 22.40 -19.80
C HIS A 660 -47.75 21.69 -18.81
N ILE A 661 -47.68 20.36 -18.70
CA ILE A 661 -48.52 19.56 -17.79
C ILE A 661 -48.01 19.73 -16.36
N LYS A 662 -48.89 20.18 -15.45
CA LYS A 662 -48.57 20.33 -14.03
C LYS A 662 -48.66 18.97 -13.32
N LEU A 663 -47.50 18.48 -12.87
CA LEU A 663 -47.40 17.27 -12.05
C LEU A 663 -47.84 17.55 -10.61
N ASN A 664 -48.50 16.57 -9.97
CA ASN A 664 -49.00 16.70 -8.61
C ASN A 664 -47.84 16.70 -7.58
N THR A 665 -47.75 17.76 -6.78
CA THR A 665 -46.62 18.01 -5.85
C THR A 665 -46.54 17.08 -4.64
N LYS A 666 -47.62 16.35 -4.33
CA LYS A 666 -47.64 15.38 -3.20
C LYS A 666 -46.72 14.17 -3.42
N TYR A 667 -46.35 13.91 -4.67
CA TYR A 667 -45.57 12.74 -5.08
C TYR A 667 -44.23 13.13 -5.72
N THR A 668 -43.81 14.39 -5.56
CA THR A 668 -42.54 14.89 -6.05
C THR A 668 -41.43 14.44 -5.10
N THR A 669 -40.46 13.68 -5.61
CA THR A 669 -39.23 13.36 -4.86
C THR A 669 -38.44 14.66 -4.60
N GLN A 670 -37.87 14.80 -3.41
CA GLN A 670 -37.11 15.98 -2.97
C GLN A 670 -35.87 16.20 -3.86
N GLU A 671 -36.05 16.96 -4.94
CA GLU A 671 -35.07 17.81 -5.66
C GLU A 671 -35.64 18.09 -7.06
N THR A 672 -36.48 19.12 -7.12
CA THR A 672 -36.92 19.79 -8.36
C THR A 672 -36.62 21.27 -8.19
N THR A 673 -35.37 21.66 -8.46
CA THR A 673 -35.07 23.06 -8.78
C THR A 673 -35.45 23.30 -10.24
N PRO A 674 -36.15 24.40 -10.58
CA PRO A 674 -36.41 24.75 -11.97
C PRO A 674 -35.08 25.15 -12.64
N HIS A 675 -34.67 24.43 -13.69
CA HIS A 675 -33.62 24.94 -14.57
C HIS A 675 -34.15 26.14 -15.36
N ALA A 676 -33.33 27.18 -15.44
CA ALA A 676 -33.63 28.45 -16.10
C ALA A 676 -34.09 28.26 -17.55
N PRO A 677 -35.00 29.11 -18.07
CA PRO A 677 -35.47 29.00 -19.44
C PRO A 677 -34.34 29.31 -20.43
N VAL A 678 -33.87 28.29 -21.15
CA VAL A 678 -32.99 28.47 -22.30
C VAL A 678 -33.84 28.92 -23.48
N THR A 679 -33.87 30.24 -23.72
CA THR A 679 -34.45 30.82 -24.93
C THR A 679 -33.66 30.39 -26.16
N ARG A 680 -34.11 29.35 -26.86
CA ARG A 680 -33.68 29.05 -28.23
C ARG A 680 -34.67 29.66 -29.22
N ARG A 681 -34.32 30.84 -29.74
CA ARG A 681 -34.99 31.46 -30.91
C ARG A 681 -34.78 30.56 -32.13
N VAL A 682 -35.77 29.76 -32.48
CA VAL A 682 -35.86 29.13 -33.81
C VAL A 682 -36.59 30.09 -34.74
N LYS A 683 -35.89 30.55 -35.79
CA LYS A 683 -36.48 31.35 -36.87
C LYS A 683 -37.58 30.54 -37.54
N ARG A 684 -38.81 31.03 -37.45
CA ARG A 684 -39.99 30.49 -38.14
C ARG A 684 -39.93 30.94 -39.60
N ASN A 685 -39.47 30.07 -40.49
CA ASN A 685 -39.61 30.29 -41.92
C ASN A 685 -41.05 29.95 -42.32
N THR A 686 -41.77 30.94 -42.82
CA THR A 686 -43.11 30.81 -43.39
C THR A 686 -43.02 30.10 -44.74
N GLY A 687 -43.17 28.78 -44.73
CA GLY A 687 -43.53 27.99 -45.90
C GLY A 687 -45.03 27.71 -45.85
N LYS A 688 -45.78 28.22 -46.84
CA LYS A 688 -47.15 27.78 -47.13
C LYS A 688 -47.09 26.30 -47.52
N THR A 689 -47.59 25.42 -46.65
CA THR A 689 -47.83 24.02 -47.03
C THR A 689 -49.32 23.89 -47.31
N THR A 690 -49.62 23.54 -48.55
CA THR A 690 -50.93 23.15 -49.06
C THR A 690 -51.52 22.01 -48.24
N VAL A 691 -52.76 22.20 -47.80
CA VAL A 691 -53.62 21.15 -47.24
C VAL A 691 -53.81 20.09 -48.31
N VAL A 692 -53.27 18.91 -48.07
CA VAL A 692 -53.67 17.68 -48.78
C VAL A 692 -54.45 16.88 -47.75
N GLU A 693 -55.76 16.75 -47.99
CA GLU A 693 -56.63 15.82 -47.26
C GLU A 693 -56.06 14.40 -47.41
N ALA A 694 -55.53 13.86 -46.31
CA ALA A 694 -55.16 12.46 -46.23
C ALA A 694 -56.37 11.65 -45.79
N GLY A 695 -56.82 10.76 -46.66
CA GLY A 695 -57.88 9.79 -46.39
C GLY A 695 -57.64 8.98 -45.12
N PHE A 696 -58.75 8.67 -44.45
CA PHE A 696 -58.89 7.88 -43.24
C PHE A 696 -58.36 6.44 -43.44
N LEU A 697 -57.07 6.18 -43.21
CA LEU A 697 -56.55 4.85 -42.89
C LEU A 697 -56.45 4.75 -41.37
N ARG A 698 -57.39 4.01 -40.75
CA ARG A 698 -57.36 3.68 -39.32
C ARG A 698 -56.22 2.71 -39.04
N THR A 699 -55.10 3.21 -38.54
CA THR A 699 -53.97 2.41 -38.04
C THR A 699 -54.21 2.05 -36.58
N ARG A 700 -55.08 1.09 -36.33
CA ARG A 700 -55.38 0.51 -35.01
C ARG A 700 -54.92 -0.95 -34.99
N ILE A 701 -54.43 -1.44 -33.85
CA ILE A 701 -54.11 -2.86 -33.67
C ILE A 701 -55.40 -3.69 -33.67
N GLU A 702 -55.46 -4.72 -34.51
CA GLU A 702 -56.63 -5.58 -34.60
C GLU A 702 -56.81 -6.42 -33.33
N PRO A 703 -58.04 -6.50 -32.78
CA PRO A 703 -58.32 -7.35 -31.64
C PRO A 703 -58.27 -8.82 -32.01
N HIS A 704 -57.68 -9.63 -31.13
CA HIS A 704 -57.70 -11.09 -31.24
C HIS A 704 -58.76 -11.67 -30.28
N LYS A 705 -59.30 -12.85 -30.63
CA LYS A 705 -60.26 -13.56 -29.76
C LYS A 705 -59.50 -14.42 -28.76
N ARG A 706 -59.77 -14.24 -27.46
CA ARG A 706 -59.28 -15.09 -26.38
C ARG A 706 -60.47 -15.79 -25.72
N LYS A 707 -60.38 -17.10 -25.49
CA LYS A 707 -61.41 -17.85 -24.76
C LYS A 707 -61.23 -17.65 -23.26
N GLU A 708 -62.22 -17.04 -22.62
CA GLU A 708 -62.28 -16.90 -21.17
C GLU A 708 -63.63 -17.40 -20.66
N ASN A 709 -63.61 -18.32 -19.69
CA ASN A 709 -64.83 -18.94 -19.11
C ASN A 709 -65.81 -19.49 -20.16
N GLY A 710 -65.31 -20.00 -21.29
CA GLY A 710 -66.12 -20.57 -22.37
C GLY A 710 -66.70 -19.56 -23.37
N VAL A 711 -66.40 -18.27 -23.22
CA VAL A 711 -66.84 -17.18 -24.10
C VAL A 711 -65.64 -16.62 -24.87
N ASP A 712 -65.82 -16.35 -26.16
CA ASP A 712 -64.81 -15.65 -26.97
C ASP A 712 -64.85 -14.15 -26.64
N VAL A 713 -63.76 -13.63 -26.09
CA VAL A 713 -63.57 -12.24 -25.70
C VAL A 713 -62.61 -11.54 -26.66
N SER A 714 -62.93 -10.32 -27.11
CA SER A 714 -62.05 -9.52 -27.97
C SER A 714 -61.02 -8.75 -27.12
N VAL A 715 -59.74 -9.06 -27.31
CA VAL A 715 -58.62 -8.54 -26.52
C VAL A 715 -57.57 -7.92 -27.44
N VAL A 716 -56.93 -6.84 -26.98
CA VAL A 716 -55.76 -6.24 -27.64
C VAL A 716 -54.58 -6.28 -26.68
N THR A 717 -53.40 -6.62 -27.17
CA THR A 717 -52.15 -6.60 -26.38
C THR A 717 -51.21 -5.55 -26.95
N ILE A 718 -50.82 -4.58 -26.13
CA ILE A 718 -49.91 -3.47 -26.46
C ILE A 718 -48.64 -3.66 -25.61
N GLY A 719 -47.58 -4.16 -26.21
CA GLY A 719 -46.35 -4.47 -25.49
C GLY A 719 -45.12 -4.47 -26.37
N CYS A 720 -43.95 -4.30 -25.72
CA CYS A 720 -42.65 -4.27 -26.38
C CYS A 720 -42.25 -5.66 -26.90
N ALA A 721 -42.50 -6.70 -26.11
CA ALA A 721 -42.18 -8.08 -26.47
C ALA A 721 -43.00 -8.55 -27.68
N GLU A 722 -44.28 -8.16 -27.75
CA GLU A 722 -45.20 -8.48 -28.84
C GLU A 722 -45.01 -7.59 -30.08
N LYS A 723 -44.12 -6.58 -30.02
CA LYS A 723 -43.87 -5.58 -31.08
C LYS A 723 -45.12 -4.82 -31.52
N THR A 724 -46.08 -4.66 -30.61
CA THR A 724 -47.32 -3.91 -30.84
C THR A 724 -47.26 -2.50 -30.24
N ALA A 725 -46.14 -2.14 -29.62
CA ALA A 725 -45.85 -0.80 -29.13
C ALA A 725 -44.46 -0.32 -29.59
N LYS A 726 -44.32 0.99 -29.79
CA LYS A 726 -43.01 1.64 -29.84
C LYS A 726 -42.49 1.77 -28.42
N CYS A 727 -41.26 1.33 -28.21
CA CYS A 727 -40.63 1.26 -26.90
C CYS A 727 -39.29 1.98 -26.85
N PHE A 728 -38.94 2.48 -25.67
CA PHE A 728 -37.61 2.96 -25.35
C PHE A 728 -37.06 2.19 -24.15
N THR A 729 -35.74 2.20 -24.00
CA THR A 729 -35.06 1.47 -22.93
C THR A 729 -34.76 2.37 -21.74
N VAL A 730 -35.11 1.89 -20.55
CA VAL A 730 -34.69 2.42 -19.25
C VAL A 730 -33.67 1.47 -18.66
N THR A 731 -32.51 1.99 -18.25
CA THR A 731 -31.42 1.20 -17.65
C THR A 731 -31.19 1.65 -16.22
N CYS A 732 -31.38 0.75 -15.27
CA CYS A 732 -31.02 0.94 -13.86
C CYS A 732 -29.71 0.21 -13.57
N HIS A 733 -28.70 0.93 -13.07
CA HIS A 733 -27.38 0.38 -12.75
C HIS A 733 -27.21 0.25 -11.24
N PHE A 734 -26.76 -0.92 -10.81
CA PHE A 734 -26.48 -1.26 -9.41
C PHE A 734 -24.99 -1.56 -9.26
N ASP A 735 -24.28 -0.69 -8.52
CA ASP A 735 -22.85 -0.89 -8.23
C ASP A 735 -22.62 -2.16 -7.41
N PHE A 736 -23.50 -2.40 -6.43
CA PHE A 736 -23.45 -3.51 -5.49
C PHE A 736 -24.85 -4.03 -5.22
N LEU A 737 -25.02 -5.35 -5.27
CA LEU A 737 -26.23 -6.05 -4.88
C LEU A 737 -25.87 -7.07 -3.82
N ASP A 738 -26.09 -6.71 -2.56
CA ASP A 738 -25.72 -7.55 -1.41
C ASP A 738 -26.47 -8.90 -1.44
N ALA A 739 -25.92 -9.92 -0.80
CA ALA A 739 -26.59 -11.21 -0.64
C ALA A 739 -27.92 -11.03 0.09
N ASN A 740 -28.99 -11.67 -0.40
CA ASN A 740 -30.36 -11.54 0.08
C ASN A 740 -30.97 -10.12 -0.02
N SER A 741 -30.40 -9.22 -0.82
CA SER A 741 -30.99 -7.91 -1.07
C SER A 741 -32.09 -7.98 -2.15
N ALA A 742 -33.07 -7.09 -2.04
CA ALA A 742 -34.24 -7.01 -2.93
C ALA A 742 -34.62 -5.56 -3.27
N PRO A 743 -33.78 -4.79 -4.00
CA PRO A 743 -34.14 -3.45 -4.44
C PRO A 743 -35.39 -3.40 -5.33
N VAL A 744 -36.18 -2.33 -5.17
CA VAL A 744 -37.44 -2.09 -5.87
C VAL A 744 -37.31 -0.92 -6.84
N ILE A 745 -37.69 -1.13 -8.09
CA ILE A 745 -37.64 -0.17 -9.18
C ILE A 745 -39.08 0.23 -9.51
N ASP A 746 -39.39 1.52 -9.37
CA ASP A 746 -40.74 2.09 -9.51
C ASP A 746 -40.85 2.89 -10.81
N PHE A 747 -41.76 2.49 -11.68
CA PHE A 747 -42.14 3.23 -12.89
C PHE A 747 -43.49 3.89 -12.68
N ARG A 748 -43.54 5.23 -12.73
CA ARG A 748 -44.77 5.99 -12.59
C ARG A 748 -45.25 6.54 -13.93
N ALA A 749 -46.41 6.07 -14.38
CA ALA A 749 -46.99 6.49 -15.65
C ALA A 749 -48.50 6.75 -15.55
N ARG A 750 -49.06 7.32 -16.61
CA ARG A 750 -50.50 7.42 -16.82
C ARG A 750 -50.91 6.79 -18.14
N LEU A 751 -52.05 6.12 -18.13
CA LEU A 751 -52.70 5.64 -19.34
C LEU A 751 -53.23 6.82 -20.15
N TRP A 752 -52.96 6.87 -21.45
CA TRP A 752 -53.46 7.94 -22.31
C TRP A 752 -54.91 7.70 -22.77
N ASN A 753 -55.88 8.13 -21.96
CA ASN A 753 -57.31 7.80 -22.15
C ASN A 753 -57.82 8.10 -23.58
N THR A 754 -57.45 9.23 -24.18
CA THR A 754 -57.90 9.61 -25.54
C THR A 754 -57.62 8.51 -26.58
N THR A 755 -56.43 7.90 -26.54
CA THR A 755 -56.07 6.83 -27.49
C THR A 755 -56.97 5.61 -27.31
N PHE A 756 -57.22 5.22 -26.05
CA PHE A 756 -57.99 4.03 -25.75
C PHE A 756 -59.49 4.22 -25.97
N ILE A 757 -60.03 5.42 -25.72
CA ILE A 757 -61.44 5.75 -25.99
C ILE A 757 -61.70 5.76 -27.50
N GLU A 758 -60.87 6.45 -28.28
CA GLU A 758 -61.07 6.58 -29.72
C GLU A 758 -60.93 5.25 -30.45
N ASP A 759 -59.88 4.51 -30.13
CA ASP A 759 -59.52 3.34 -30.91
C ASP A 759 -60.10 2.07 -30.31
N TYR A 760 -60.19 1.92 -28.98
CA TYR A 760 -60.39 0.61 -28.33
C TYR A 760 -61.70 0.48 -27.51
N SER A 761 -62.65 1.41 -27.60
CA SER A 761 -63.94 1.34 -26.88
C SER A 761 -64.81 0.08 -27.15
N ASP A 762 -64.61 -0.56 -28.30
CA ASP A 762 -65.35 -1.72 -28.83
C ASP A 762 -64.77 -3.09 -28.44
N VAL A 763 -63.60 -3.12 -27.79
CA VAL A 763 -63.03 -4.37 -27.23
C VAL A 763 -63.46 -4.59 -25.79
N GLU A 764 -63.28 -5.81 -25.27
CA GLU A 764 -63.61 -6.10 -23.88
C GLU A 764 -62.56 -5.51 -22.92
N TYR A 765 -61.28 -5.69 -23.23
CA TYR A 765 -60.17 -5.08 -22.50
C TYR A 765 -58.89 -5.01 -23.33
N VAL A 766 -57.95 -4.16 -22.91
CA VAL A 766 -56.61 -4.00 -23.49
C VAL A 766 -55.55 -4.37 -22.45
N GLU A 767 -54.64 -5.27 -22.80
CA GLU A 767 -53.46 -5.60 -22.01
C GLU A 767 -52.29 -4.72 -22.43
N ILE A 768 -51.65 -4.04 -21.48
CA ILE A 768 -50.50 -3.19 -21.73
C ILE A 768 -49.32 -3.72 -20.95
N ALA A 769 -48.23 -4.08 -21.64
CA ALA A 769 -47.15 -4.85 -21.06
C ALA A 769 -45.77 -4.19 -21.25
N SER A 770 -45.02 -4.04 -20.16
CA SER A 770 -43.60 -3.65 -20.20
C SER A 770 -42.70 -4.85 -19.88
N TYR A 771 -41.52 -4.89 -20.50
CA TYR A 771 -40.60 -6.02 -20.41
C TYR A 771 -39.31 -5.60 -19.69
N GLY A 772 -38.83 -6.41 -18.75
CA GLY A 772 -37.59 -6.17 -18.01
C GLY A 772 -36.63 -7.37 -18.10
N ARG A 773 -35.34 -7.11 -18.13
CA ARG A 773 -34.28 -8.13 -18.08
C ARG A 773 -33.04 -7.68 -17.30
N ILE A 774 -32.31 -8.65 -16.75
CA ILE A 774 -31.03 -8.43 -16.07
C ILE A 774 -29.87 -8.75 -17.03
N GLU A 775 -28.84 -7.91 -17.03
CA GLU A 775 -27.56 -8.15 -17.69
C GLU A 775 -26.43 -8.10 -16.65
N LEU A 776 -25.64 -9.18 -16.59
CA LEU A 776 -24.50 -9.33 -15.70
C LEU A 776 -23.19 -9.25 -16.51
N ASP A 777 -22.20 -8.57 -15.95
CA ASP A 777 -20.84 -8.54 -16.50
C ASP A 777 -20.07 -9.82 -16.12
N THR A 778 -19.89 -10.72 -17.09
CA THR A 778 -19.23 -12.02 -16.89
C THR A 778 -17.74 -11.92 -16.57
N SER A 779 -17.11 -10.74 -16.75
CA SER A 779 -15.70 -10.51 -16.40
C SER A 779 -15.42 -10.55 -14.89
N GLN A 780 -16.47 -10.50 -14.06
CA GLN A 780 -16.37 -10.59 -12.61
C GLN A 780 -16.16 -12.02 -12.08
N GLY A 781 -16.12 -13.05 -12.94
CA GLY A 781 -15.98 -14.43 -12.48
C GLY A 781 -17.18 -14.94 -11.67
N ILE A 782 -18.34 -14.31 -11.88
CA ILE A 782 -19.63 -14.70 -11.32
C ILE A 782 -20.44 -15.40 -12.41
N GLU A 783 -20.88 -16.61 -12.14
CA GLU A 783 -21.81 -17.35 -12.99
C GLU A 783 -23.22 -17.27 -12.38
N ASP A 784 -24.23 -17.03 -13.22
CA ASP A 784 -25.64 -16.92 -12.84
C ASP A 784 -26.50 -17.75 -13.81
N ASP A 785 -27.68 -18.20 -13.36
CA ASP A 785 -28.65 -18.91 -14.21
C ASP A 785 -29.59 -17.90 -14.88
N PRO A 786 -29.57 -17.75 -16.22
CA PRO A 786 -30.40 -16.75 -16.91
C PRO A 786 -31.91 -17.08 -16.93
N SER A 787 -32.34 -18.23 -16.41
CA SER A 787 -33.71 -18.73 -16.55
C SER A 787 -34.79 -17.82 -15.92
N ASN A 788 -34.44 -17.04 -14.90
CA ASN A 788 -35.34 -16.17 -14.12
C ASN A 788 -34.94 -14.67 -14.17
N ASN A 789 -34.10 -14.31 -15.14
CA ASN A 789 -33.56 -12.95 -15.28
C ASN A 789 -34.44 -11.98 -16.09
N ALA A 790 -35.62 -12.41 -16.54
CA ALA A 790 -36.51 -11.59 -17.34
C ALA A 790 -37.99 -11.77 -16.97
N ILE A 791 -38.75 -10.68 -17.04
CA ILE A 791 -40.17 -10.65 -16.66
C ILE A 791 -40.97 -9.64 -17.50
N SER A 792 -42.25 -9.94 -17.75
CA SER A 792 -43.20 -9.03 -18.39
C SER A 792 -44.31 -8.65 -17.39
N VAL A 793 -44.48 -7.36 -17.16
CA VAL A 793 -45.49 -6.81 -16.23
C VAL A 793 -46.65 -6.25 -17.04
N LYS A 794 -47.87 -6.70 -16.71
CA LYS A 794 -49.09 -6.39 -17.47
C LYS A 794 -50.08 -5.57 -16.65
N THR A 795 -50.67 -4.57 -17.30
CA THR A 795 -51.84 -3.81 -16.81
C THR A 795 -53.02 -4.08 -17.71
N VAL A 796 -54.18 -4.43 -17.14
CA VAL A 796 -55.39 -4.73 -17.90
C VAL A 796 -56.37 -3.57 -17.80
N ALA A 797 -56.74 -2.99 -18.95
CA ALA A 797 -57.55 -1.80 -19.05
C ALA A 797 -58.92 -2.09 -19.69
N TYR A 798 -60.02 -1.80 -18.99
CA TYR A 798 -61.40 -1.99 -19.45
C TYR A 798 -62.04 -0.67 -19.89
N PRO A 799 -62.85 -0.63 -20.97
CA PRO A 799 -63.60 0.57 -21.33
C PRO A 799 -64.73 0.82 -20.32
N ASP A 800 -64.88 2.08 -19.89
CA ASP A 800 -65.95 2.48 -18.99
C ASP A 800 -67.26 2.68 -19.76
N ARG A 801 -68.10 1.63 -19.78
CA ARG A 801 -69.42 1.66 -20.43
C ARG A 801 -70.48 2.03 -19.40
N PRO A 802 -71.35 3.02 -19.64
CA PRO A 802 -72.59 3.12 -18.88
C PRO A 802 -73.40 1.84 -19.11
N ALA A 803 -73.82 1.17 -18.05
CA ALA A 803 -74.61 -0.04 -18.13
C ALA A 803 -76.02 0.25 -18.68
N LEU A 804 -76.16 0.38 -20.00
CA LEU A 804 -77.44 0.27 -20.70
C LEU A 804 -77.32 -0.71 -21.86
N GLY A 805 -77.05 -1.96 -21.50
CA GLY A 805 -77.42 -3.12 -22.29
C GLY A 805 -78.69 -3.73 -21.73
N SER A 806 -79.84 -3.06 -21.88
CA SER A 806 -81.13 -3.74 -21.80
C SER A 806 -81.12 -4.83 -22.85
N ARG A 807 -80.86 -6.09 -22.45
CA ARG A 807 -80.98 -7.25 -23.32
C ARG A 807 -82.36 -7.18 -23.99
N PRO A 808 -82.48 -7.15 -25.32
CA PRO A 808 -83.79 -7.14 -25.96
C PRO A 808 -84.54 -8.39 -25.52
N VAL A 809 -85.70 -8.20 -24.89
CA VAL A 809 -86.55 -9.30 -24.43
C VAL A 809 -86.92 -10.14 -25.68
N PRO A 810 -86.63 -11.45 -25.69
CA PRO A 810 -86.94 -12.30 -26.82
C PRO A 810 -88.42 -12.19 -27.22
N TRP A 811 -88.69 -12.03 -28.51
CA TRP A 811 -90.05 -11.82 -29.05
C TRP A 811 -91.06 -12.91 -28.62
N TRP A 812 -90.58 -14.13 -28.34
CA TRP A 812 -91.43 -15.22 -27.85
C TRP A 812 -92.04 -14.93 -26.47
N ILE A 813 -91.39 -14.14 -25.62
CA ILE A 813 -91.94 -13.72 -24.32
C ILE A 813 -93.08 -12.72 -24.52
N ILE A 814 -92.99 -11.86 -25.53
CA ILE A 814 -94.08 -10.95 -25.94
C ILE A 814 -95.25 -11.77 -26.50
N LEU A 815 -94.98 -12.81 -27.29
CA LEU A 815 -96.01 -13.68 -27.85
C LEU A 815 -96.72 -14.53 -26.77
N VAL A 816 -95.98 -15.07 -25.80
CA VAL A 816 -96.54 -15.84 -24.68
C VAL A 816 -97.38 -14.95 -23.76
N SER A 817 -96.92 -13.74 -23.45
CA SER A 817 -97.67 -12.79 -22.63
C SER A 817 -98.96 -12.31 -23.32
N ALA A 818 -98.93 -12.08 -24.64
CA ALA A 818 -100.13 -11.76 -25.42
C ALA A 818 -101.16 -12.91 -25.41
N LEU A 819 -100.73 -14.16 -25.57
CA LEU A 819 -101.61 -15.34 -25.53
C LEU A 819 -102.26 -15.55 -24.16
N ILE A 820 -101.49 -15.39 -23.08
CA ILE A 820 -102.01 -15.47 -21.70
C ILE A 820 -103.00 -14.33 -21.43
N GLY A 821 -102.69 -13.11 -21.87
CA GLY A 821 -103.59 -11.95 -21.75
C GLY A 821 -104.93 -12.17 -22.46
N LEU A 822 -104.91 -12.76 -23.66
CA LEU A 822 -106.12 -13.10 -24.43
C LEU A 822 -106.94 -14.21 -23.75
N LEU A 823 -106.28 -15.21 -23.17
CA LEU A 823 -106.95 -16.28 -22.41
C LEU A 823 -107.67 -15.72 -21.17
N ILE A 824 -107.00 -14.84 -20.41
CA ILE A 824 -107.59 -14.20 -19.23
C ILE A 824 -108.75 -13.30 -19.64
N LEU A 825 -108.62 -12.52 -20.71
CA LEU A 825 -109.70 -11.67 -21.23
C LEU A 825 -110.94 -12.50 -21.60
N LEU A 826 -110.75 -13.66 -22.23
CA LEU A 826 -111.84 -14.54 -22.65
C LEU A 826 -112.55 -15.18 -21.44
N ILE A 827 -111.80 -15.59 -20.41
CA ILE A 827 -112.36 -16.03 -19.13
C ILE A 827 -113.15 -14.89 -18.48
N MET A 828 -112.62 -13.68 -18.49
CA MET A 828 -113.27 -12.51 -17.89
C MET A 828 -114.56 -12.13 -18.62
N ILE A 829 -114.59 -12.21 -19.95
CA ILE A 829 -115.79 -12.01 -20.78
C ILE A 829 -116.84 -13.08 -20.46
N LEU A 830 -116.43 -14.35 -20.30
CA LEU A 830 -117.34 -15.43 -19.90
C LEU A 830 -117.94 -15.20 -18.51
N ILE A 831 -117.14 -14.72 -17.54
CA ILE A 831 -117.62 -14.36 -16.20
C ILE A 831 -118.61 -13.18 -16.30
N LEU A 832 -118.25 -12.10 -17.00
CA LEU A 832 -119.13 -10.92 -17.14
C LEU A 832 -120.42 -11.21 -17.93
N TRP A 833 -120.38 -12.15 -18.87
CA TRP A 833 -121.56 -12.65 -19.58
C TRP A 833 -122.46 -13.49 -18.66
N ARG A 834 -121.88 -14.37 -17.84
CA ARG A 834 -122.61 -15.16 -16.82
C ARG A 834 -123.20 -14.27 -15.72
N CYS A 835 -122.56 -13.15 -15.40
CA CYS A 835 -123.03 -12.15 -14.43
C CYS A 835 -124.01 -11.10 -15.01
N GLY A 836 -124.45 -11.21 -16.27
CA GLY A 836 -125.55 -10.42 -16.82
C GLY A 836 -125.26 -8.94 -17.17
N PHE A 837 -123.97 -8.56 -17.28
CA PHE A 837 -123.54 -7.16 -17.41
C PHE A 837 -123.86 -6.47 -18.77
N PHE A 838 -124.17 -7.21 -19.83
CA PHE A 838 -124.29 -6.65 -21.21
C PHE A 838 -125.71 -6.37 -21.72
N LYS A 839 -126.71 -6.17 -20.86
CA LYS A 839 -128.06 -5.71 -21.29
C LYS A 839 -128.23 -4.19 -21.06
N ARG A 840 -128.12 -3.37 -22.12
CA ARG A 840 -128.43 -1.92 -22.10
C ARG A 840 -129.62 -1.56 -23.00
N LYS A 841 -130.47 -0.61 -22.53
CA LYS A 841 -131.55 0.07 -23.27
C LYS A 841 -131.01 1.27 -24.08
N LYS A 842 -131.58 1.49 -25.28
CA LYS A 842 -131.26 2.53 -26.29
C LYS A 842 -131.98 3.87 -26.06
N TYR A 843 -131.37 4.98 -26.50
CA TYR A 843 -132.05 6.23 -26.90
C TYR A 843 -131.31 6.94 -28.06
N GLU A 844 -132.08 7.66 -28.89
CA GLU A 844 -131.88 8.04 -30.32
C GLU A 844 -131.08 9.33 -30.61
N PRO A 845 -130.62 9.55 -31.87
CA PRO A 845 -130.08 10.81 -32.39
C PRO A 845 -131.01 11.50 -33.43
N SER A 846 -131.32 12.80 -33.27
CA SER A 846 -131.81 13.67 -34.36
C SER A 846 -131.50 15.15 -34.11
N LEU A 847 -130.41 15.65 -34.70
CA LEU A 847 -130.17 17.09 -34.88
C LEU A 847 -129.47 17.42 -36.21
N TYR A 848 -128.99 16.39 -36.93
CA TYR A 848 -128.43 16.41 -38.29
C TYR A 848 -129.37 16.98 -39.39
N ARG A 849 -130.61 17.41 -39.09
CA ARG A 849 -131.53 17.95 -40.10
C ARG A 849 -131.79 19.45 -40.01
N ALA A 850 -131.39 20.16 -38.95
CA ALA A 850 -131.73 21.58 -38.79
C ALA A 850 -130.68 22.56 -39.34
N GLU A 851 -129.38 22.26 -39.20
CA GLU A 851 -128.32 23.19 -39.62
C GLU A 851 -128.22 23.35 -41.15
N LEU A 852 -128.53 22.32 -41.92
CA LEU A 852 -128.44 22.33 -43.38
C LEU A 852 -129.54 23.12 -44.10
N GLN A 853 -130.63 23.48 -43.42
CA GLN A 853 -131.69 24.30 -44.01
C GLN A 853 -131.42 25.81 -43.81
N HIS A 854 -130.74 26.20 -42.75
CA HIS A 854 -130.54 27.62 -42.41
C HIS A 854 -129.51 28.33 -43.31
N GLU A 855 -128.48 27.62 -43.80
CA GLU A 855 -127.48 28.18 -44.72
C GLU A 855 -128.04 28.41 -46.13
N ARG A 856 -129.08 27.69 -46.55
CA ARG A 856 -129.68 27.83 -47.90
C ARG A 856 -130.57 29.05 -48.05
N GLU A 857 -131.21 29.51 -46.98
CA GLU A 857 -132.12 30.66 -47.04
C GLU A 857 -131.36 32.00 -47.07
N GLN A 858 -130.21 32.10 -46.41
CA GLN A 858 -129.42 33.34 -46.36
C GLN A 858 -128.80 33.75 -47.70
N TRP A 859 -128.59 32.82 -48.63
CA TRP A 859 -128.07 33.14 -49.97
C TRP A 859 -129.12 33.67 -50.95
N SER A 860 -130.43 33.53 -50.65
CA SER A 860 -131.49 33.94 -51.59
C SER A 860 -131.96 35.39 -51.47
N GLN A 861 -131.62 36.10 -50.38
CA GLN A 861 -132.17 37.45 -50.10
C GLN A 861 -131.20 38.63 -50.33
N SER A 862 -129.94 38.42 -50.73
CA SER A 862 -128.97 39.52 -50.94
C SER A 862 -128.82 40.01 -52.38
N GLN A 863 -129.70 39.60 -53.31
CA GLN A 863 -129.78 40.13 -54.69
C GLN A 863 -131.15 40.69 -55.08
N MET A 864 -131.87 41.30 -54.13
CA MET A 864 -132.90 42.31 -54.43
C MET A 864 -132.70 43.56 -53.60
#